data_AF-A0A101RL27-F1
#
_entry.id   AF-A0A101RL27-F1
#
_cell.length_a   1.000
_cell.length_b   1.000
_cell.length_c   1.000
_cell.angle_alpha   90.00
_cell.angle_beta   90.00
_cell.angle_gamma   90.00
#
_symmetry.space_group_name_H-M   'P 1'
#
loop_
_entity.id
_entity.type
_entity.pdbx_description
1 polymer ?
#
loop_
_entity_poly.entity_id
_entity_poly.type
_entity_poly.pdbx_seq_one_letter_code
_entity_poly.pdbx_strand_id
1 'polypeptide(L)'
;MGTNSKSSHASYAVSPTVTTDSPSAPVALGTEPPPEPATLTEWETELLQSTAPATEPPAEAAIPEEDGGASASAGDSAGSAGEDTTEVAAEPAHSGEVGAEPPSEGLEESAADQQAVEGDQPANEDGVDASGLSAEEVQVEEPDEEETDPPLTPVPDEPPVGVATGTPVLVGGEDFINSQATLVAYASADGPREVLLAHVSEEAESKLLEALSVSGTKMVDVEVEEEVKERLALDKEKQLGELVTKATTSVQHKLKDNLPMSEASIQKHQQALDAVNSVLSSADLSDAEKEMAQYYLDQLNVVGEKINNGGETMPHFEQFGHMVTKTVTKQIPAPADEPEPGTLAAQLRDASRIKAQLDPQTGESSWDGTSRSKANGKEYSVDLGDGWSAVYRPYAANDPSKTEFSMRGQLEVHAPVGGGHGKELVDRLEQLHLVNAPMTASEGEWTYLTNNVAAQGLDKGAAVKAAFAEAKGLEDLQVQELVHQQASSLIGLDEDALHYQVKRIQLEAAKTVLPKKVAVLREAVAKATGFDSGDALAASSGYDPTPATSGGWLTWSRFDVAGNAAEVSKAFSGKSLTHNIGGGEMTKLFATGVLASTEKRSVMGIGGGVGMSEAADKYSGGANSVFLRVKNTPSSPGGGRLIWDDPSVLMRRSDYYAYDGDHYGAINPAGGKSMHGMTRDPMKIASFSQSNNEIMFRDGIDLLGAEAPSRIMCEYAHERTEMLEFFKKRGITHLRGKAVEDVVQTAH
;
A
#
# COMPACT_ATOMS: atom_id res chain seq x y z
N MET A 1 -3.19 14.67 -26.50
CA MET A 1 -3.34 14.04 -27.83
C MET A 1 -3.23 12.53 -27.69
N GLY A 2 -4.13 11.75 -28.29
CA GLY A 2 -3.88 10.36 -28.68
C GLY A 2 -3.83 9.28 -27.58
N THR A 3 -4.93 9.03 -26.88
CA THR A 3 -5.15 7.76 -26.15
C THR A 3 -6.11 6.86 -26.93
N ASN A 4 -5.60 5.79 -27.53
CA ASN A 4 -6.42 4.73 -28.12
C ASN A 4 -6.70 3.66 -27.06
N SER A 5 -7.89 3.68 -26.46
CA SER A 5 -8.50 2.48 -25.89
C SER A 5 -9.95 2.44 -26.34
N LYS A 6 -10.31 1.36 -27.05
CA LYS A 6 -11.69 1.11 -27.47
C LYS A 6 -12.34 0.13 -26.50
N SER A 7 -12.92 0.64 -25.42
CA SER A 7 -14.00 -0.07 -24.74
C SER A 7 -15.28 0.07 -25.58
N SER A 8 -15.89 -1.06 -25.92
CA SER A 8 -17.16 -1.07 -26.64
C SER A 8 -18.32 -0.83 -25.66
N HIS A 9 -18.82 0.41 -25.61
CA HIS A 9 -20.10 0.68 -24.95
C HIS A 9 -21.24 0.02 -25.73
N ALA A 10 -21.76 -1.09 -25.20
CA ALA A 10 -23.03 -1.65 -25.63
C ALA A 10 -24.15 -0.97 -24.83
N SER A 11 -24.82 0.01 -25.44
CA SER A 11 -25.99 0.65 -24.83
C SER A 11 -27.22 -0.26 -24.93
N TYR A 12 -27.73 -0.71 -23.78
CA TYR A 12 -28.98 -1.47 -23.71
C TYR A 12 -30.19 -0.53 -23.88
N ALA A 13 -30.66 -0.38 -25.11
CA ALA A 13 -31.93 0.27 -25.42
C ALA A 13 -33.08 -0.74 -25.36
N VAL A 14 -33.82 -0.77 -24.25
CA VAL A 14 -35.05 -1.58 -24.14
C VAL A 14 -36.22 -0.82 -24.78
N SER A 15 -36.67 -1.27 -25.95
CA SER A 15 -37.91 -0.80 -26.59
C SER A 15 -38.95 -1.92 -26.54
N PRO A 16 -40.18 -1.68 -26.03
CA PRO A 16 -41.23 -2.69 -26.03
C PRO A 16 -42.00 -2.70 -27.35
N THR A 17 -41.95 -3.82 -28.08
CA THR A 17 -42.93 -4.10 -29.15
C THR A 17 -43.39 -5.55 -29.07
N VAL A 18 -44.62 -5.72 -28.61
CA VAL A 18 -45.33 -7.01 -28.69
C VAL A 18 -45.72 -7.27 -30.14
N THR A 19 -45.35 -8.44 -30.67
CA THR A 19 -46.13 -9.08 -31.74
C THR A 19 -46.03 -10.60 -31.67
N THR A 20 -47.18 -11.24 -31.80
CA THR A 20 -47.35 -12.70 -31.82
C THR A 20 -46.96 -13.28 -33.19
N ASP A 21 -46.17 -14.35 -33.23
CA ASP A 21 -46.45 -15.56 -34.03
C ASP A 21 -45.39 -16.67 -33.82
N SER A 22 -45.86 -17.92 -33.84
CA SER A 22 -45.09 -19.15 -34.13
C SER A 22 -45.73 -19.76 -35.40
N PRO A 23 -45.02 -20.48 -36.31
CA PRO A 23 -43.98 -21.50 -36.06
C PRO A 23 -42.74 -21.32 -37.00
N SER A 24 -41.77 -22.22 -37.23
CA SER A 24 -41.63 -23.69 -37.00
C SER A 24 -40.16 -24.11 -36.86
N ALA A 25 -39.90 -25.35 -36.40
CA ALA A 25 -38.66 -26.07 -36.71
C ALA A 25 -38.63 -26.49 -38.21
N PRO A 26 -37.46 -26.75 -38.83
CA PRO A 26 -37.03 -28.16 -38.93
C PRO A 26 -35.52 -28.48 -39.15
N VAL A 27 -35.23 -29.79 -39.09
CA VAL A 27 -34.07 -30.55 -39.62
C VAL A 27 -32.70 -30.50 -38.90
N ALA A 28 -32.25 -31.69 -38.51
CA ALA A 28 -30.85 -32.01 -38.19
C ALA A 28 -30.18 -32.78 -39.34
N LEU A 29 -28.98 -32.34 -39.73
CA LEU A 29 -27.95 -32.96 -40.59
C LEU A 29 -26.66 -32.15 -40.32
N GLY A 30 -25.44 -32.66 -40.23
CA GLY A 30 -24.89 -34.02 -40.28
C GLY A 30 -23.38 -33.95 -39.93
N THR A 31 -22.71 -35.08 -39.74
CA THR A 31 -21.29 -35.15 -39.31
C THR A 31 -20.30 -34.94 -40.45
N GLU A 32 -19.31 -34.05 -40.28
CA GLU A 32 -18.05 -34.03 -41.03
C GLU A 32 -16.84 -33.75 -40.11
N PRO A 33 -15.62 -34.25 -40.45
CA PRO A 33 -14.42 -34.16 -39.60
C PRO A 33 -13.60 -32.87 -39.80
N PRO A 34 -12.69 -32.52 -38.88
CA PRO A 34 -11.89 -31.29 -38.97
C PRO A 34 -10.77 -31.38 -40.03
N PRO A 35 -10.40 -30.26 -40.69
CA PRO A 35 -9.27 -30.20 -41.59
C PRO A 35 -7.92 -30.12 -40.85
N GLU A 36 -6.87 -30.67 -41.45
CA GLU A 36 -5.48 -30.62 -40.97
C GLU A 36 -4.88 -29.20 -41.04
N PRO A 37 -3.88 -28.86 -40.19
CA PRO A 37 -3.25 -27.55 -40.17
C PRO A 37 -2.34 -27.31 -41.40
N ALA A 38 -2.47 -26.13 -42.01
CA ALA A 38 -1.63 -25.73 -43.13
C ALA A 38 -0.19 -25.43 -42.69
N THR A 39 0.78 -25.91 -43.46
CA THR A 39 2.22 -25.64 -43.28
C THR A 39 2.59 -24.21 -43.67
N LEU A 40 3.34 -23.52 -42.80
CA LEU A 40 3.96 -22.22 -43.10
C LEU A 40 5.07 -22.36 -44.17
N THR A 41 5.29 -21.31 -44.96
CA THR A 41 6.21 -21.30 -46.11
C THR A 41 7.52 -20.57 -45.82
N GLU A 42 8.56 -20.89 -46.60
CA GLU A 42 9.99 -20.59 -46.35
C GLU A 42 10.43 -19.11 -46.40
N TRP A 43 9.55 -18.15 -46.12
CA TRP A 43 9.87 -16.71 -46.06
C TRP A 43 9.83 -16.13 -44.63
N GLU A 44 9.22 -16.84 -43.68
CA GLU A 44 9.12 -16.40 -42.27
C GLU A 44 10.32 -16.83 -41.40
N THR A 45 11.26 -17.59 -41.95
CA THR A 45 12.44 -18.12 -41.22
C THR A 45 13.68 -17.23 -41.31
N GLU A 46 13.67 -16.17 -42.13
CA GLU A 46 14.88 -15.38 -42.46
C GLU A 46 14.99 -14.01 -41.73
N LEU A 47 14.12 -13.75 -40.74
CA LEU A 47 14.16 -12.52 -39.92
C LEU A 47 14.65 -12.72 -38.47
N LEU A 48 15.14 -13.93 -38.13
CA LEU A 48 15.56 -14.32 -36.77
C LEU A 48 16.98 -14.89 -36.74
N GLN A 49 17.95 -14.18 -37.33
CA GLN A 49 19.39 -14.41 -37.13
C GLN A 49 20.21 -13.17 -37.52
N SER A 50 21.31 -12.90 -36.79
CA SER A 50 22.14 -11.68 -36.83
C SER A 50 21.46 -10.45 -36.19
N THR A 51 22.03 -9.77 -35.19
CA THR A 51 23.46 -9.51 -34.90
C THR A 51 23.83 -9.67 -33.42
N ALA A 52 25.05 -10.15 -33.16
CA ALA A 52 25.80 -9.85 -31.93
C ALA A 52 26.78 -8.69 -32.22
N PRO A 53 27.29 -7.99 -31.18
CA PRO A 53 28.66 -8.32 -30.80
C PRO A 53 28.93 -8.25 -29.29
N ALA A 54 30.04 -8.87 -28.88
CA ALA A 54 30.63 -8.74 -27.54
C ALA A 54 31.89 -7.87 -27.60
N THR A 55 32.07 -6.99 -26.60
CA THR A 55 33.37 -6.40 -26.21
C THR A 55 33.30 -5.89 -24.76
N GLU A 56 34.46 -5.82 -24.11
CA GLU A 56 34.66 -5.61 -22.66
C GLU A 56 34.27 -4.19 -22.15
N PRO A 57 34.00 -4.02 -20.84
CA PRO A 57 33.62 -2.73 -20.25
C PRO A 57 34.83 -1.82 -19.97
N PRO A 58 34.72 -0.49 -20.19
CA PRO A 58 35.63 0.49 -19.62
C PRO A 58 35.31 0.78 -18.14
N ALA A 59 36.31 1.30 -17.42
CA ALA A 59 36.33 1.44 -15.97
C ALA A 59 35.46 2.60 -15.42
N GLU A 60 35.33 2.60 -14.09
CA GLU A 60 34.65 3.59 -13.25
C GLU A 60 34.92 5.06 -13.65
N ALA A 61 33.85 5.86 -13.65
CA ALA A 61 33.93 7.31 -13.56
C ALA A 61 32.98 7.77 -12.45
N ALA A 62 33.53 8.04 -11.26
CA ALA A 62 32.80 8.69 -10.18
C ALA A 62 32.40 10.12 -10.58
N ILE A 63 31.19 10.51 -10.19
CA ILE A 63 30.68 11.89 -10.25
C ILE A 63 30.26 12.24 -8.80
N PRO A 64 30.65 13.41 -8.27
CA PRO A 64 30.82 13.58 -6.83
C PRO A 64 29.52 13.86 -6.08
N GLU A 65 29.55 13.59 -4.77
CA GLU A 65 28.57 14.07 -3.80
C GLU A 65 28.63 15.61 -3.71
N GLU A 66 27.48 16.28 -3.80
CA GLU A 66 27.39 17.70 -3.42
C GLU A 66 27.17 17.83 -1.91
N ASP A 67 28.11 18.52 -1.28
CA ASP A 67 28.23 18.72 0.17
C ASP A 67 27.20 19.71 0.70
N GLY A 68 26.09 19.19 1.24
CA GLY A 68 25.01 19.95 1.86
C GLY A 68 25.30 20.34 3.31
N GLY A 69 26.28 21.21 3.53
CA GLY A 69 26.85 21.50 4.85
C GLY A 69 25.85 22.00 5.92
N ALA A 70 25.86 21.34 7.09
CA ALA A 70 25.22 21.82 8.30
C ALA A 70 26.26 22.42 9.27
N SER A 71 26.05 23.68 9.66
CA SER A 71 26.96 24.43 10.53
C SER A 71 27.09 23.83 11.93
N ALA A 72 28.30 23.48 12.35
CA ALA A 72 28.61 23.08 13.71
C ALA A 72 29.01 24.28 14.57
N SER A 73 28.24 24.57 15.63
CA SER A 73 28.68 25.48 16.70
C SER A 73 29.55 24.72 17.70
N ALA A 74 30.85 25.03 17.74
CA ALA A 74 31.79 24.40 18.67
C ALA A 74 31.48 24.73 20.14
N GLY A 75 31.54 23.71 20.99
CA GLY A 75 31.53 23.81 22.46
C GLY A 75 32.70 23.01 23.01
N ASP A 76 33.75 23.72 23.44
CA ASP A 76 35.07 23.16 23.79
C ASP A 76 35.10 22.58 25.22
N SER A 77 35.72 21.41 25.43
CA SER A 77 36.44 21.08 26.67
C SER A 77 37.29 19.80 26.55
N ALA A 78 38.58 19.94 26.87
CA ALA A 78 39.59 18.87 26.81
C ALA A 78 39.57 17.93 28.03
N GLY A 79 40.14 16.73 27.91
CA GLY A 79 40.02 15.67 28.93
C GLY A 79 41.08 14.57 29.02
N SER A 80 42.33 14.81 28.57
CA SER A 80 43.55 14.00 28.84
C SER A 80 43.64 12.55 28.34
N ALA A 81 44.73 12.25 27.62
CA ALA A 81 45.30 10.91 27.50
C ALA A 81 46.10 10.52 28.77
N GLY A 82 46.47 9.25 28.90
CA GLY A 82 47.37 8.75 29.95
C GLY A 82 47.62 7.24 29.82
N GLU A 83 48.86 6.85 29.53
CA GLU A 83 49.27 5.48 29.16
C GLU A 83 49.58 4.55 30.34
N ASP A 84 49.49 3.24 30.04
CA ASP A 84 50.38 2.14 30.48
C ASP A 84 50.50 1.79 31.99
N THR A 85 50.23 0.52 32.31
CA THR A 85 51.25 -0.37 32.93
C THR A 85 50.80 -1.83 32.91
N THR A 86 51.79 -2.72 32.82
CA THR A 86 51.64 -4.19 32.85
C THR A 86 51.98 -4.75 34.23
N GLU A 87 51.30 -5.82 34.68
CA GLU A 87 51.93 -6.82 35.55
C GLU A 87 51.20 -8.18 35.53
N VAL A 88 51.82 -9.19 36.14
CA VAL A 88 51.76 -10.61 35.72
C VAL A 88 51.46 -11.57 36.88
N ALA A 89 50.62 -12.57 36.60
CA ALA A 89 50.45 -13.87 37.27
C ALA A 89 50.10 -13.95 38.77
N ALA A 90 49.12 -14.82 39.08
CA ALA A 90 49.35 -16.04 39.87
C ALA A 90 48.11 -16.96 39.89
N GLU A 91 48.28 -18.25 39.56
CA GLU A 91 47.39 -19.32 40.07
C GLU A 91 47.75 -19.62 41.56
N PRO A 92 46.88 -20.33 42.31
CA PRO A 92 47.14 -21.77 42.42
C PRO A 92 45.90 -22.70 42.51
N ALA A 93 45.94 -23.75 41.68
CA ALA A 93 45.69 -25.17 41.97
C ALA A 93 44.76 -25.67 43.12
N HIS A 94 43.86 -26.59 42.70
CA HIS A 94 43.50 -27.89 43.32
C HIS A 94 42.82 -28.01 44.70
N SER A 95 41.55 -28.43 44.67
CA SER A 95 41.00 -29.70 45.21
C SER A 95 39.49 -29.75 44.86
N GLY A 96 38.76 -30.87 44.82
CA GLY A 96 39.05 -32.30 45.00
C GLY A 96 37.77 -33.09 44.58
N GLU A 97 37.91 -34.38 44.26
CA GLU A 97 36.92 -35.18 43.50
C GLU A 97 35.97 -36.04 44.38
N VAL A 98 34.96 -36.68 43.75
CA VAL A 98 34.11 -37.79 44.26
C VAL A 98 33.00 -37.39 45.28
N GLY A 99 31.69 -37.68 45.14
CA GLY A 99 30.92 -38.63 44.34
C GLY A 99 29.73 -39.19 45.18
N ALA A 100 28.79 -39.91 44.53
CA ALA A 100 27.73 -40.78 45.10
C ALA A 100 26.38 -40.18 45.59
N GLU A 101 25.36 -40.33 44.74
CA GLU A 101 23.98 -40.77 45.10
C GLU A 101 23.95 -42.30 45.37
N PRO A 102 22.82 -42.93 45.78
CA PRO A 102 21.71 -42.50 46.64
C PRO A 102 21.55 -43.48 47.85
N PRO A 103 20.39 -43.54 48.55
CA PRO A 103 19.41 -44.57 48.15
C PRO A 103 17.92 -44.19 48.30
N SER A 104 17.06 -45.13 47.88
CA SER A 104 15.60 -45.12 47.74
C SER A 104 14.81 -45.58 48.99
N GLU A 105 13.49 -45.79 48.78
CA GLU A 105 12.42 -46.29 49.69
C GLU A 105 11.60 -45.18 50.38
N GLY A 106 10.25 -45.18 50.36
CA GLY A 106 9.29 -46.04 49.64
C GLY A 106 7.87 -45.99 50.26
N LEU A 107 6.84 -46.27 49.44
CA LEU A 107 5.43 -46.56 49.85
C LEU A 107 4.64 -45.34 50.41
N GLU A 108 3.30 -45.24 50.33
CA GLU A 108 2.25 -46.20 49.90
C GLU A 108 0.98 -45.49 49.35
N GLU A 109 -0.06 -46.27 49.03
CA GLU A 109 -1.27 -45.93 48.27
C GLU A 109 -2.34 -45.09 49.00
N SER A 110 -3.26 -44.48 48.24
CA SER A 110 -4.71 -44.66 48.47
C SER A 110 -5.53 -44.28 47.22
N ALA A 111 -6.70 -44.92 47.04
CA ALA A 111 -7.59 -44.76 45.89
C ALA A 111 -9.06 -44.70 46.35
N ALA A 112 -9.94 -44.13 45.49
CA ALA A 112 -11.41 -44.02 45.63
C ALA A 112 -11.90 -43.16 46.82
N ASP A 113 -12.95 -42.34 46.69
CA ASP A 113 -14.30 -42.78 46.30
C ASP A 113 -15.17 -41.68 45.65
N GLN A 114 -16.33 -42.08 45.12
CA GLN A 114 -17.37 -41.20 44.56
C GLN A 114 -18.48 -40.91 45.59
N GLN A 115 -19.08 -39.71 45.57
CA GLN A 115 -20.53 -39.59 45.80
C GLN A 115 -21.13 -38.27 45.32
N ALA A 116 -22.41 -38.33 44.92
CA ALA A 116 -23.23 -37.22 44.45
C ALA A 116 -24.41 -36.96 45.41
N VAL A 117 -24.88 -35.71 45.47
CA VAL A 117 -26.17 -35.25 46.01
C VAL A 117 -26.53 -33.99 45.18
N GLU A 118 -27.53 -33.93 44.30
CA GLU A 118 -29.01 -34.09 44.43
C GLU A 118 -29.74 -32.77 44.81
N GLY A 119 -30.83 -32.46 44.08
CA GLY A 119 -31.78 -31.36 44.32
C GLY A 119 -31.71 -30.18 43.32
N ASP A 120 -32.81 -29.61 42.82
CA ASP A 120 -34.20 -30.10 42.81
C ASP A 120 -35.01 -29.35 41.72
N GLN A 121 -36.04 -29.97 41.15
CA GLN A 121 -37.04 -29.32 40.27
C GLN A 121 -38.43 -29.46 40.90
N PRO A 122 -39.34 -28.50 40.66
CA PRO A 122 -40.76 -28.84 40.60
C PRO A 122 -41.39 -28.41 39.28
N ALA A 123 -41.95 -29.38 38.56
CA ALA A 123 -43.04 -29.14 37.63
C ALA A 123 -44.38 -29.08 38.38
N ASN A 124 -45.40 -28.50 37.76
CA ASN A 124 -46.80 -28.89 38.01
C ASN A 124 -47.65 -28.56 36.78
N GLU A 125 -48.39 -29.55 36.31
CA GLU A 125 -49.46 -29.42 35.32
C GLU A 125 -50.80 -29.15 36.05
N ASP A 126 -51.72 -28.43 35.40
CA ASP A 126 -53.13 -28.84 35.19
C ASP A 126 -54.08 -27.64 34.92
N GLY A 127 -54.67 -27.63 33.73
CA GLY A 127 -56.11 -27.93 33.65
C GLY A 127 -57.19 -26.83 33.75
N VAL A 128 -57.70 -26.48 32.56
CA VAL A 128 -59.15 -26.42 32.17
C VAL A 128 -60.01 -25.14 32.37
N ASP A 129 -60.51 -24.67 31.20
CA ASP A 129 -61.81 -24.04 30.85
C ASP A 129 -62.19 -22.55 31.07
N ALA A 130 -62.33 -21.88 29.90
CA ALA A 130 -63.59 -21.34 29.35
C ALA A 130 -63.98 -19.83 29.45
N SER A 131 -64.11 -19.26 28.24
CA SER A 131 -65.05 -18.21 27.78
C SER A 131 -64.76 -16.72 28.08
N GLY A 132 -64.72 -15.88 27.02
CA GLY A 132 -64.49 -14.43 27.22
C GLY A 132 -64.36 -13.44 26.03
N LEU A 133 -64.86 -13.72 24.82
CA LEU A 133 -65.21 -12.74 23.74
C LEU A 133 -64.23 -11.61 23.32
N SER A 134 -63.90 -11.57 22.01
CA SER A 134 -63.46 -10.42 21.18
C SER A 134 -62.10 -9.76 21.49
N ALA A 135 -61.36 -9.19 20.53
CA ALA A 135 -61.64 -8.88 19.12
C ALA A 135 -60.47 -9.26 18.19
N GLU A 136 -60.65 -9.12 16.87
CA GLU A 136 -59.58 -9.27 15.87
C GLU A 136 -58.52 -8.16 16.03
N GLU A 137 -57.32 -8.52 16.45
CA GLU A 137 -56.11 -7.76 16.11
C GLU A 137 -55.39 -8.52 15.00
N VAL A 138 -55.20 -7.85 13.86
CA VAL A 138 -54.35 -8.33 12.78
C VAL A 138 -52.92 -8.26 13.29
N GLN A 139 -52.35 -9.39 13.69
CA GLN A 139 -50.91 -9.50 13.85
C GLN A 139 -50.29 -9.27 12.49
N VAL A 140 -49.56 -8.17 12.37
CA VAL A 140 -48.56 -7.99 11.32
C VAL A 140 -47.51 -9.05 11.63
N GLU A 141 -47.37 -10.05 10.75
CA GLU A 141 -46.18 -10.90 10.75
C GLU A 141 -45.00 -9.97 10.47
N GLU A 142 -44.17 -9.71 11.48
CA GLU A 142 -42.85 -9.13 11.23
C GLU A 142 -42.09 -10.15 10.36
N PRO A 143 -41.42 -9.70 9.28
CA PRO A 143 -40.71 -10.62 8.40
C PRO A 143 -39.63 -11.34 9.20
N ASP A 144 -39.54 -12.66 9.03
CA ASP A 144 -38.46 -13.47 9.60
C ASP A 144 -37.12 -12.80 9.29
N GLU A 145 -36.39 -12.38 10.34
CA GLU A 145 -35.01 -11.90 10.19
C GLU A 145 -34.20 -13.05 9.59
N GLU A 146 -33.67 -12.86 8.37
CA GLU A 146 -32.79 -13.86 7.75
C GLU A 146 -31.66 -14.20 8.72
N GLU A 147 -31.48 -15.48 9.04
CA GLU A 147 -30.43 -15.98 9.94
C GLU A 147 -29.06 -15.79 9.27
N THR A 148 -28.53 -14.56 9.32
CA THR A 148 -27.24 -14.21 8.74
C THR A 148 -26.11 -14.84 9.54
N ASP A 149 -25.22 -15.57 8.86
CA ASP A 149 -23.98 -16.09 9.45
C ASP A 149 -23.27 -14.98 10.26
N PRO A 150 -22.87 -15.25 11.52
CA PRO A 150 -22.20 -14.25 12.33
C PRO A 150 -20.84 -13.86 11.71
N PRO A 151 -20.39 -12.61 11.89
CA PRO A 151 -19.16 -12.14 11.29
C PRO A 151 -17.94 -12.85 11.89
N LEU A 152 -16.98 -13.19 11.03
CA LEU A 152 -15.72 -13.84 11.44
C LEU A 152 -14.91 -13.00 12.44
N THR A 153 -15.03 -11.68 12.35
CA THR A 153 -14.50 -10.73 13.33
C THR A 153 -15.58 -9.71 13.69
N PRO A 154 -16.12 -9.73 14.92
CA PRO A 154 -17.04 -8.69 15.38
C PRO A 154 -16.40 -7.30 15.32
N VAL A 155 -17.14 -6.32 14.80
CA VAL A 155 -16.74 -4.91 14.83
C VAL A 155 -17.08 -4.33 16.22
N PRO A 156 -16.09 -3.87 17.01
CA PRO A 156 -16.35 -3.26 18.31
C PRO A 156 -17.06 -1.92 18.15
N ASP A 157 -17.98 -1.61 19.07
CA ASP A 157 -18.59 -0.27 19.16
C ASP A 157 -17.56 0.80 19.54
N GLU A 158 -16.72 0.52 20.55
CA GLU A 158 -15.64 1.41 21.01
C GLU A 158 -14.28 0.68 20.89
N PRO A 159 -13.44 1.01 19.90
CA PRO A 159 -12.08 0.48 19.79
C PRO A 159 -11.21 0.86 21.01
N PRO A 160 -10.32 -0.03 21.50
CA PRO A 160 -9.51 0.24 22.68
C PRO A 160 -8.59 1.46 22.54
N VAL A 161 -8.84 2.49 23.34
CA VAL A 161 -8.06 3.74 23.35
C VAL A 161 -6.60 3.48 23.69
N GLY A 162 -5.70 4.06 22.91
CA GLY A 162 -4.25 4.02 23.12
C GLY A 162 -3.57 2.74 22.66
N VAL A 163 -4.29 1.71 22.22
CA VAL A 163 -3.67 0.45 21.73
C VAL A 163 -3.03 0.68 20.37
N ALA A 164 -1.70 0.75 20.34
CA ALA A 164 -0.93 1.17 19.17
C ALA A 164 -1.16 0.32 17.90
N THR A 165 -1.46 -0.97 18.04
CA THR A 165 -1.77 -1.86 16.90
C THR A 165 -3.20 -1.70 16.36
N GLY A 166 -4.09 -1.07 17.12
CA GLY A 166 -5.53 -1.08 16.88
C GLY A 166 -6.18 -2.46 17.07
N THR A 167 -7.44 -2.55 16.65
CA THR A 167 -8.22 -3.78 16.52
C THR A 167 -8.41 -4.11 15.04
N PRO A 168 -7.90 -5.25 14.55
CA PRO A 168 -8.09 -5.64 13.16
C PRO A 168 -9.51 -6.20 12.96
N VAL A 169 -10.11 -5.88 11.81
CA VAL A 169 -11.44 -6.39 11.40
C VAL A 169 -11.40 -6.84 9.94
N LEU A 170 -12.22 -7.82 9.61
CA LEU A 170 -12.50 -8.23 8.24
C LEU A 170 -13.73 -7.50 7.71
N VAL A 171 -13.58 -6.90 6.54
CA VAL A 171 -14.67 -6.30 5.77
C VAL A 171 -14.93 -7.19 4.55
N GLY A 172 -16.18 -7.38 4.17
CA GLY A 172 -16.59 -8.28 3.10
C GLY A 172 -16.04 -7.91 1.72
N GLY A 173 -16.21 -8.83 0.78
CA GLY A 173 -15.80 -8.65 -0.62
C GLY A 173 -14.28 -8.50 -0.87
N GLU A 174 -13.96 -7.91 -2.04
CA GLU A 174 -12.63 -7.90 -2.66
C GLU A 174 -12.00 -6.48 -2.71
N ASP A 175 -12.62 -5.50 -2.05
CA ASP A 175 -12.25 -4.08 -2.15
C ASP A 175 -10.97 -3.72 -1.38
N PHE A 176 -10.55 -4.56 -0.43
CA PHE A 176 -9.35 -4.36 0.38
C PHE A 176 -8.37 -5.53 0.23
N ILE A 177 -7.07 -5.24 0.29
CA ILE A 177 -6.03 -6.27 0.34
C ILE A 177 -6.25 -7.15 1.57
N ASN A 178 -6.31 -8.46 1.35
CA ASN A 178 -6.66 -9.49 2.34
C ASN A 178 -8.05 -9.31 3.01
N SER A 179 -8.91 -8.43 2.46
CA SER A 179 -10.22 -8.06 3.02
C SER A 179 -10.13 -7.48 4.44
N GLN A 180 -9.04 -6.76 4.76
CA GLN A 180 -8.72 -6.30 6.12
C GLN A 180 -8.77 -4.77 6.30
N ALA A 181 -9.29 -4.35 7.44
CA ALA A 181 -9.15 -3.01 8.00
C ALA A 181 -8.63 -3.06 9.45
N THR A 182 -8.26 -1.92 10.02
CA THR A 182 -7.82 -1.80 11.41
C THR A 182 -8.45 -0.55 12.03
N LEU A 183 -9.19 -0.72 13.12
CA LEU A 183 -9.74 0.37 13.92
C LEU A 183 -8.73 0.79 14.99
N VAL A 184 -8.31 2.06 14.99
CA VAL A 184 -7.36 2.62 15.95
C VAL A 184 -8.00 3.78 16.68
N ALA A 185 -8.07 3.71 18.02
CA ALA A 185 -8.48 4.83 18.86
C ALA A 185 -7.22 5.44 19.50
N TYR A 186 -6.77 6.60 19.04
CA TYR A 186 -5.65 7.30 19.66
C TYR A 186 -6.09 8.09 20.89
N ALA A 187 -5.25 8.13 21.92
CA ALA A 187 -5.45 9.02 23.06
C ALA A 187 -5.24 10.50 22.66
N SER A 188 -6.13 11.38 23.13
CA SER A 188 -6.02 12.84 22.98
C SER A 188 -6.61 13.57 24.19
N ALA A 189 -6.23 14.84 24.37
CA ALA A 189 -6.58 15.64 25.56
C ALA A 189 -8.06 16.05 25.64
N ASP A 190 -8.78 16.00 24.52
CA ASP A 190 -10.18 16.42 24.35
C ASP A 190 -11.15 15.25 24.06
N GLY A 191 -10.65 14.01 24.05
CA GLY A 191 -11.40 12.79 23.76
C GLY A 191 -10.68 11.91 22.72
N PRO A 192 -11.00 10.60 22.62
CA PRO A 192 -10.35 9.72 21.64
C PRO A 192 -10.42 10.24 20.20
N ARG A 193 -9.46 9.81 19.38
CA ARG A 193 -9.45 10.01 17.92
C ARG A 193 -9.51 8.65 17.24
N GLU A 194 -10.69 8.28 16.77
CA GLU A 194 -10.93 6.98 16.15
C GLU A 194 -10.75 7.04 14.63
N VAL A 195 -9.99 6.09 14.10
CA VAL A 195 -9.61 6.02 12.69
C VAL A 195 -9.70 4.58 12.19
N LEU A 196 -10.31 4.37 11.03
CA LEU A 196 -10.23 3.12 10.27
C LEU A 196 -9.10 3.24 9.26
N LEU A 197 -8.20 2.26 9.28
CA LEU A 197 -7.07 2.16 8.37
C LEU A 197 -7.23 0.92 7.49
N ALA A 198 -7.24 1.10 6.18
CA ALA A 198 -7.39 0.03 5.20
C ALA A 198 -6.44 0.21 4.01
N HIS A 199 -6.38 -0.80 3.14
CA HIS A 199 -5.59 -0.77 1.91
C HIS A 199 -6.49 -1.25 0.77
N VAL A 200 -7.07 -0.30 0.03
CA VAL A 200 -7.97 -0.53 -1.12
C VAL A 200 -7.20 -1.26 -2.22
N SER A 201 -7.81 -2.22 -2.93
CA SER A 201 -7.19 -2.90 -4.08
C SER A 201 -7.06 -1.97 -5.29
N GLU A 202 -6.13 -2.24 -6.22
CA GLU A 202 -5.96 -1.42 -7.44
C GLU A 202 -7.20 -1.56 -8.36
N GLU A 203 -7.90 -2.70 -8.28
CA GLU A 203 -9.17 -2.99 -8.93
C GLU A 203 -10.37 -2.20 -8.35
N ALA A 204 -10.34 -1.87 -7.05
CA ALA A 204 -11.40 -1.12 -6.39
C ALA A 204 -11.20 0.41 -6.40
N GLU A 205 -10.03 0.90 -6.83
CA GLU A 205 -9.75 2.35 -6.92
C GLU A 205 -10.84 3.10 -7.71
N SER A 206 -11.32 2.56 -8.83
CA SER A 206 -12.32 3.26 -9.65
C SER A 206 -13.64 3.47 -8.92
N LYS A 207 -14.06 2.53 -8.06
CA LYS A 207 -15.28 2.68 -7.24
C LYS A 207 -15.17 3.88 -6.32
N LEU A 208 -14.03 4.00 -5.62
CA LEU A 208 -13.74 5.11 -4.72
C LEU A 208 -13.66 6.42 -5.49
N LEU A 209 -12.95 6.47 -6.62
CA LEU A 209 -12.84 7.70 -7.41
C LEU A 209 -14.18 8.14 -8.03
N GLU A 210 -15.09 7.21 -8.34
CA GLU A 210 -16.49 7.51 -8.73
C GLU A 210 -17.27 8.22 -7.61
N ALA A 211 -16.89 8.07 -6.34
CA ALA A 211 -17.52 8.75 -5.21
C ALA A 211 -17.05 10.21 -5.01
N LEU A 212 -16.04 10.69 -5.74
CA LEU A 212 -15.35 11.96 -5.42
C LEU A 212 -15.56 13.07 -6.45
N SER A 213 -16.12 14.20 -5.99
CA SER A 213 -16.02 15.50 -6.68
C SER A 213 -14.70 16.18 -6.36
N VAL A 214 -13.71 16.03 -7.24
CA VAL A 214 -12.36 16.60 -7.04
C VAL A 214 -12.32 18.08 -7.42
N SER A 215 -12.40 18.94 -6.40
CA SER A 215 -12.30 20.40 -6.52
C SER A 215 -11.06 20.86 -7.30
N GLY A 216 -11.22 21.88 -8.13
CA GLY A 216 -10.13 22.50 -8.91
C GLY A 216 -9.64 21.73 -10.14
N THR A 217 -10.23 20.57 -10.49
CA THR A 217 -9.88 19.83 -11.72
C THR A 217 -10.65 20.28 -12.96
N LYS A 218 -11.85 20.87 -12.75
CA LYS A 218 -12.71 21.44 -13.79
C LYS A 218 -12.19 22.83 -14.15
N MET A 219 -11.45 22.94 -15.25
CA MET A 219 -11.00 24.23 -15.78
C MET A 219 -12.14 24.90 -16.56
N VAL A 220 -12.42 26.16 -16.26
CA VAL A 220 -13.36 26.99 -17.02
C VAL A 220 -12.62 28.10 -17.75
N ASP A 221 -12.95 28.25 -19.03
CA ASP A 221 -12.46 29.33 -19.88
C ASP A 221 -13.12 30.65 -19.46
N VAL A 222 -12.36 31.54 -18.82
CA VAL A 222 -12.84 32.88 -18.42
C VAL A 222 -12.08 33.95 -19.18
N GLU A 223 -12.83 34.85 -19.82
CA GLU A 223 -12.29 36.03 -20.48
C GLU A 223 -11.90 37.09 -19.44
N VAL A 224 -10.60 37.36 -19.31
CA VAL A 224 -10.05 38.37 -18.39
C VAL A 224 -9.33 39.44 -19.19
N GLU A 225 -9.58 40.71 -18.88
CA GLU A 225 -8.77 41.82 -19.40
C GLU A 225 -7.40 41.84 -18.71
N GLU A 226 -6.33 41.61 -19.48
CA GLU A 226 -4.95 41.61 -19.00
C GLU A 226 -4.06 42.53 -19.83
N GLU A 227 -3.14 43.24 -19.17
CA GLU A 227 -2.08 44.00 -19.84
C GLU A 227 -1.00 43.06 -20.36
N VAL A 228 -1.07 42.72 -21.65
CA VAL A 228 -0.09 41.86 -22.32
C VAL A 228 1.01 42.72 -22.95
N LYS A 229 2.28 42.40 -22.67
CA LYS A 229 3.44 43.05 -23.28
C LYS A 229 3.60 42.60 -24.74
N GLU A 230 3.05 43.35 -25.69
CA GLU A 230 3.14 43.05 -27.13
C GLU A 230 4.22 43.86 -27.85
N ARG A 231 4.81 43.26 -28.90
CA ARG A 231 5.66 43.98 -29.87
C ARG A 231 4.81 44.84 -30.81
N LEU A 232 5.26 46.06 -31.06
CA LEU A 232 4.67 47.01 -32.01
C LEU A 232 4.62 46.42 -33.42
N ALA A 233 3.66 46.87 -34.24
CA ALA A 233 3.51 46.38 -35.61
C ALA A 233 4.77 46.64 -36.45
N LEU A 234 5.37 47.83 -36.32
CA LEU A 234 6.61 48.22 -36.99
C LEU A 234 7.80 47.32 -36.59
N ASP A 235 7.87 46.88 -35.34
CA ASP A 235 8.90 45.94 -34.87
C ASP A 235 8.80 44.60 -35.62
N LYS A 236 7.59 44.05 -35.71
CA LYS A 236 7.30 42.78 -36.39
C LYS A 236 7.52 42.89 -37.89
N GLU A 237 7.15 44.03 -38.50
CA GLU A 237 7.31 44.27 -39.94
C GLU A 237 8.79 44.44 -40.34
N LYS A 238 9.56 45.23 -39.58
CA LYS A 238 10.98 45.50 -39.85
C LYS A 238 11.93 44.48 -39.23
N GLN A 239 11.41 43.54 -38.43
CA GLN A 239 12.15 42.50 -37.71
C GLN A 239 13.26 43.04 -36.81
N LEU A 240 13.05 44.19 -36.16
CA LEU A 240 14.11 44.88 -35.39
C LEU A 240 14.55 44.03 -34.21
N GLY A 241 13.59 43.54 -33.41
CA GLY A 241 13.85 42.62 -32.31
C GLY A 241 14.65 41.40 -32.73
N GLU A 242 14.35 40.77 -33.86
CA GLU A 242 15.08 39.61 -34.39
C GLU A 242 16.50 39.96 -34.85
N LEU A 243 16.69 41.12 -35.49
CA LEU A 243 18.01 41.60 -35.92
C LEU A 243 18.90 41.89 -34.72
N VAL A 244 18.38 42.55 -33.69
CA VAL A 244 19.10 42.80 -32.43
C VAL A 244 19.39 41.48 -31.72
N THR A 245 18.41 40.56 -31.58
CA THR A 245 18.65 39.22 -31.01
C THR A 245 19.80 38.51 -31.74
N LYS A 246 19.81 38.50 -33.08
CA LYS A 246 20.87 37.87 -33.88
C LYS A 246 22.24 38.52 -33.66
N ALA A 247 22.31 39.85 -33.54
CA ALA A 247 23.55 40.56 -33.25
C ALA A 247 24.06 40.21 -31.84
N THR A 248 23.21 40.36 -30.81
CA THR A 248 23.53 40.08 -29.41
C THR A 248 23.96 38.63 -29.21
N THR A 249 23.20 37.64 -29.69
CA THR A 249 23.57 36.22 -29.55
C THR A 249 24.88 35.87 -30.29
N SER A 250 25.11 36.43 -31.48
CA SER A 250 26.32 36.18 -32.27
C SER A 250 27.58 36.79 -31.65
N VAL A 251 27.44 37.87 -30.85
CA VAL A 251 28.54 38.45 -30.06
C VAL A 251 28.69 37.71 -28.73
N GLN A 252 27.59 37.43 -28.01
CA GLN A 252 27.57 36.70 -26.74
C GLN A 252 28.28 35.35 -26.83
N HIS A 253 28.06 34.59 -27.92
CA HIS A 253 28.74 33.32 -28.17
C HIS A 253 30.27 33.48 -28.31
N LYS A 254 30.74 34.59 -28.90
CA LYS A 254 32.19 34.86 -29.01
C LYS A 254 32.80 35.24 -27.67
N LEU A 255 32.10 36.04 -26.87
CA LEU A 255 32.54 36.40 -25.51
C LEU A 255 32.56 35.18 -24.58
N LYS A 256 31.50 34.35 -24.58
CA LYS A 256 31.39 33.16 -23.72
C LYS A 256 32.51 32.14 -23.98
N ASP A 257 32.82 31.88 -25.25
CA ASP A 257 33.82 30.89 -25.63
C ASP A 257 35.24 31.48 -25.76
N ASN A 258 35.41 32.75 -25.38
CA ASN A 258 36.65 33.52 -25.48
C ASN A 258 37.30 33.49 -26.89
N LEU A 259 36.46 33.58 -27.93
CA LEU A 259 36.85 33.54 -29.33
C LEU A 259 37.00 34.96 -29.91
N PRO A 260 37.92 35.18 -30.87
CA PRO A 260 38.02 36.47 -31.55
C PRO A 260 36.73 36.83 -32.30
N MET A 261 36.40 38.12 -32.32
CA MET A 261 35.19 38.62 -32.94
C MET A 261 35.21 38.36 -34.45
N SER A 262 34.26 37.58 -34.94
CA SER A 262 34.18 37.25 -36.37
C SER A 262 33.54 38.38 -37.18
N GLU A 263 33.99 38.57 -38.42
CA GLU A 263 33.40 39.51 -39.39
C GLU A 263 31.88 39.33 -39.52
N ALA A 264 31.39 38.08 -39.51
CA ALA A 264 29.97 37.74 -39.53
C ALA A 264 29.18 38.13 -38.25
N SER A 265 29.84 38.48 -37.14
CA SER A 265 29.19 39.09 -35.96
C SER A 265 29.14 40.62 -36.10
N ILE A 266 30.22 41.22 -36.63
CA ILE A 266 30.29 42.66 -36.93
C ILE A 266 29.23 43.03 -37.98
N GLN A 267 29.09 42.25 -39.05
CA GLN A 267 28.08 42.45 -40.09
C GLN A 267 26.64 42.35 -39.55
N LYS A 268 26.34 41.43 -38.62
CA LYS A 268 25.01 41.33 -37.99
C LYS A 268 24.71 42.54 -37.10
N HIS A 269 25.69 43.00 -36.34
CA HIS A 269 25.56 44.23 -35.54
C HIS A 269 25.32 45.45 -36.44
N GLN A 270 26.11 45.62 -37.51
CA GLN A 270 25.91 46.72 -38.46
C GLN A 270 24.54 46.63 -39.15
N GLN A 271 24.10 45.45 -39.59
CA GLN A 271 22.78 45.27 -40.21
C GLN A 271 21.63 45.66 -39.27
N ALA A 272 21.74 45.32 -37.98
CA ALA A 272 20.76 45.71 -36.98
C ALA A 272 20.81 47.23 -36.71
N LEU A 273 22.02 47.81 -36.64
CA LEU A 273 22.23 49.25 -36.44
C LEU A 273 21.68 50.09 -37.60
N ASP A 274 21.91 49.66 -38.83
CA ASP A 274 21.38 50.30 -40.04
C ASP A 274 19.84 50.22 -40.08
N ALA A 275 19.26 49.08 -39.72
CA ALA A 275 17.81 48.89 -39.66
C ALA A 275 17.15 49.79 -38.61
N VAL A 276 17.72 49.87 -37.39
CA VAL A 276 17.23 50.73 -36.31
C VAL A 276 17.41 52.22 -36.64
N ASN A 277 18.56 52.62 -37.18
CA ASN A 277 18.79 54.00 -37.61
C ASN A 277 17.89 54.43 -38.79
N SER A 278 17.58 53.51 -39.71
CA SER A 278 16.60 53.75 -40.78
C SER A 278 15.19 53.99 -40.23
N VAL A 279 14.83 53.34 -39.13
CA VAL A 279 13.56 53.59 -38.44
C VAL A 279 13.61 54.95 -37.75
N LEU A 280 14.63 55.22 -36.91
CA LEU A 280 14.81 56.52 -36.21
C LEU A 280 14.87 57.74 -37.16
N SER A 281 15.30 57.56 -38.40
CA SER A 281 15.35 58.60 -39.43
C SER A 281 14.00 58.90 -40.09
N SER A 282 12.94 58.15 -39.76
CA SER A 282 11.59 58.33 -40.32
C SER A 282 10.84 59.46 -39.61
N ALA A 283 10.24 60.37 -40.38
CA ALA A 283 9.60 61.58 -39.83
C ALA A 283 8.28 61.31 -39.08
N ASP A 284 7.60 60.20 -39.38
CA ASP A 284 6.23 59.92 -38.96
C ASP A 284 6.11 58.88 -37.82
N LEU A 285 7.17 58.66 -37.03
CA LEU A 285 7.13 57.71 -35.90
C LEU A 285 6.20 58.18 -34.77
N SER A 286 5.38 57.27 -34.23
CA SER A 286 4.73 57.46 -32.93
C SER A 286 5.75 57.45 -31.78
N ASP A 287 5.39 57.97 -30.61
CA ASP A 287 6.34 58.08 -29.49
C ASP A 287 6.76 56.70 -28.95
N ALA A 288 5.86 55.70 -28.98
CA ALA A 288 6.20 54.31 -28.63
C ALA A 288 7.17 53.67 -29.65
N GLU A 289 7.07 54.00 -30.93
CA GLU A 289 8.02 53.51 -31.95
C GLU A 289 9.39 54.20 -31.84
N LYS A 290 9.43 55.47 -31.43
CA LYS A 290 10.69 56.16 -31.09
C LYS A 290 11.34 55.51 -29.86
N GLU A 291 10.57 55.24 -28.80
CA GLU A 291 11.05 54.58 -27.59
C GLU A 291 11.61 53.18 -27.89
N MET A 292 10.87 52.37 -28.66
CA MET A 292 11.32 51.06 -29.16
C MET A 292 12.63 51.15 -29.94
N ALA A 293 12.71 52.07 -30.90
CA ALA A 293 13.88 52.18 -31.76
C ALA A 293 15.10 52.73 -30.99
N GLN A 294 14.90 53.63 -30.02
CA GLN A 294 15.94 54.08 -29.11
C GLN A 294 16.41 52.95 -28.18
N TYR A 295 15.49 52.17 -27.60
CA TYR A 295 15.82 51.00 -26.79
C TYR A 295 16.70 50.01 -27.57
N TYR A 296 16.33 49.69 -28.81
CA TYR A 296 17.15 48.83 -29.66
C TYR A 296 18.49 49.45 -30.06
N LEU A 297 18.57 50.76 -30.27
CA LEU A 297 19.84 51.46 -30.52
C LEU A 297 20.76 51.38 -29.29
N ASP A 298 20.24 51.59 -28.08
CA ASP A 298 21.00 51.51 -26.84
C ASP A 298 21.57 50.10 -26.60
N GLN A 299 20.76 49.07 -26.85
CA GLN A 299 21.24 47.67 -26.79
C GLN A 299 22.32 47.38 -27.85
N LEU A 300 22.17 47.91 -29.07
CA LEU A 300 23.19 47.76 -30.10
C LEU A 300 24.47 48.53 -29.77
N ASN A 301 24.40 49.69 -29.12
CA ASN A 301 25.60 50.41 -28.66
C ASN A 301 26.42 49.56 -27.69
N VAL A 302 25.78 48.87 -26.74
CA VAL A 302 26.45 47.91 -25.83
C VAL A 302 27.10 46.76 -26.62
N VAL A 303 26.42 46.20 -27.62
CA VAL A 303 26.99 45.17 -28.51
C VAL A 303 28.22 45.71 -29.28
N GLY A 304 28.16 46.95 -29.76
CA GLY A 304 29.25 47.64 -30.46
C GLY A 304 30.47 47.89 -29.56
N GLU A 305 30.26 48.32 -28.32
CA GLU A 305 31.34 48.44 -27.33
C GLU A 305 32.05 47.10 -27.09
N LYS A 306 31.28 46.00 -26.97
CA LYS A 306 31.83 44.65 -26.79
C LYS A 306 32.54 44.11 -28.04
N ILE A 307 32.13 44.50 -29.24
CA ILE A 307 32.85 44.21 -30.48
C ILE A 307 34.23 44.90 -30.50
N ASN A 308 34.30 46.16 -30.06
CA ASN A 308 35.53 46.95 -30.11
C ASN A 308 36.50 46.63 -28.95
N ASN A 309 35.99 46.38 -27.75
CA ASN A 309 36.77 46.29 -26.52
C ASN A 309 36.84 44.88 -25.91
N GLY A 310 35.96 43.96 -26.32
CA GLY A 310 35.85 42.62 -25.74
C GLY A 310 35.34 42.61 -24.28
N GLY A 311 35.75 41.61 -23.52
CA GLY A 311 35.46 41.46 -22.08
C GLY A 311 34.29 40.52 -21.77
N GLU A 312 33.72 40.66 -20.57
CA GLU A 312 32.69 39.76 -20.04
C GLU A 312 31.40 39.73 -20.88
N THR A 313 30.66 38.62 -20.77
CA THR A 313 29.35 38.41 -21.39
C THR A 313 28.34 39.52 -21.05
N MET A 314 27.48 39.84 -22.01
CA MET A 314 26.40 40.83 -21.86
C MET A 314 25.21 40.25 -21.06
N PRO A 315 24.39 41.11 -20.43
CA PRO A 315 23.08 40.71 -19.88
C PRO A 315 22.16 40.06 -20.92
N HIS A 316 21.10 39.39 -20.45
CA HIS A 316 20.08 38.86 -21.35
C HIS A 316 19.32 40.01 -22.04
N PHE A 317 19.12 39.89 -23.35
CA PHE A 317 18.38 40.86 -24.15
C PHE A 317 16.94 40.40 -24.32
N GLU A 318 15.99 41.22 -23.87
CA GLU A 318 14.57 41.07 -24.19
C GLU A 318 14.18 41.95 -25.39
N GLN A 319 13.21 41.51 -26.17
CA GLN A 319 12.62 42.36 -27.21
C GLN A 319 11.74 43.44 -26.57
N PHE A 320 11.72 44.64 -27.17
CA PHE A 320 10.89 45.74 -26.70
C PHE A 320 9.41 45.35 -26.80
N GLY A 321 8.62 45.70 -25.80
CA GLY A 321 7.18 45.49 -25.85
C GLY A 321 6.45 46.49 -24.97
N HIS A 322 5.31 46.95 -25.49
CA HIS A 322 4.40 47.87 -24.81
C HIS A 322 3.23 47.09 -24.21
N MET A 323 2.71 47.56 -23.08
CA MET A 323 1.52 46.96 -22.47
C MET A 323 0.28 47.32 -23.29
N VAL A 324 -0.50 46.30 -23.65
CA VAL A 324 -1.80 46.44 -24.31
C VAL A 324 -2.81 45.61 -23.55
N THR A 325 -3.87 46.25 -23.04
CA THR A 325 -4.99 45.54 -22.45
C THR A 325 -5.70 44.72 -23.51
N LYS A 326 -5.78 43.40 -23.34
CA LYS A 326 -6.58 42.50 -24.18
C LYS A 326 -7.41 41.57 -23.32
N THR A 327 -8.59 41.25 -23.82
CA THR A 327 -9.39 40.12 -23.34
C THR A 327 -8.65 38.83 -23.71
N VAL A 328 -8.16 38.10 -22.70
CA VAL A 328 -7.49 36.81 -22.85
C VAL A 328 -8.35 35.75 -22.17
N THR A 329 -8.68 34.69 -22.91
CA THR A 329 -9.30 33.49 -22.34
C THR A 329 -8.28 32.77 -21.47
N LYS A 330 -8.47 32.80 -20.15
CA LYS A 330 -7.68 32.03 -19.18
C LYS A 330 -8.50 30.85 -18.69
N GLN A 331 -7.89 29.66 -18.73
CA GLN A 331 -8.38 28.53 -17.94
C GLN A 331 -8.07 28.80 -16.48
N ILE A 332 -9.09 29.20 -15.74
CA ILE A 332 -9.04 29.24 -14.29
C ILE A 332 -9.69 27.96 -13.76
N PRO A 333 -9.24 27.43 -12.61
CA PRO A 333 -10.02 26.44 -11.89
C PRO A 333 -11.41 27.02 -11.65
N ALA A 334 -12.45 26.21 -11.85
CA ALA A 334 -13.79 26.57 -11.41
C ALA A 334 -13.76 26.99 -9.92
N PRO A 335 -14.69 27.86 -9.47
CA PRO A 335 -14.94 28.03 -8.05
C PRO A 335 -15.07 26.69 -7.34
N ALA A 336 -14.98 26.68 -6.01
CA ALA A 336 -15.34 25.48 -5.25
C ALA A 336 -16.84 25.23 -5.41
N ASP A 337 -17.19 24.48 -6.46
CA ASP A 337 -18.54 24.04 -6.75
C ASP A 337 -19.05 23.21 -5.57
N GLU A 338 -20.36 23.29 -5.30
CA GLU A 338 -21.02 22.23 -4.53
C GLU A 338 -20.73 20.90 -5.23
N PRO A 339 -20.43 19.81 -4.49
CA PRO A 339 -20.07 18.54 -5.11
C PRO A 339 -21.19 18.08 -6.05
N GLU A 340 -20.83 17.43 -7.16
CA GLU A 340 -21.81 16.90 -8.11
C GLU A 340 -22.77 15.94 -7.35
N PRO A 341 -24.09 15.97 -7.64
CA PRO A 341 -25.07 15.20 -6.87
C PRO A 341 -24.68 13.73 -6.71
N GLY A 342 -24.74 13.22 -5.49
CA GLY A 342 -24.32 11.85 -5.15
C GLY A 342 -22.81 11.65 -4.94
N THR A 343 -21.99 12.71 -4.99
CA THR A 343 -20.53 12.62 -4.75
C THR A 343 -20.09 13.43 -3.53
N LEU A 344 -18.90 13.10 -3.02
CA LEU A 344 -18.26 13.71 -1.87
C LEU A 344 -17.28 14.81 -2.30
N ALA A 345 -17.23 15.92 -1.55
CA ALA A 345 -16.25 16.98 -1.80
C ALA A 345 -14.82 16.49 -1.50
N ALA A 346 -13.95 16.54 -2.50
CA ALA A 346 -12.57 16.06 -2.39
C ALA A 346 -11.56 17.12 -2.86
N GLN A 347 -10.38 17.12 -2.24
CA GLN A 347 -9.23 17.94 -2.63
C GLN A 347 -7.98 17.07 -2.82
N LEU A 348 -7.36 17.15 -3.99
CA LEU A 348 -6.05 16.54 -4.23
C LEU A 348 -4.94 17.40 -3.61
N ARG A 349 -4.14 16.81 -2.72
CA ARG A 349 -3.02 17.47 -2.01
C ARG A 349 -1.77 16.60 -1.99
N ASP A 350 -0.67 17.14 -1.45
CA ASP A 350 0.55 16.36 -1.20
C ASP A 350 0.30 15.29 -0.13
N ALA A 351 0.86 14.10 -0.34
CA ALA A 351 0.69 12.98 0.57
C ALA A 351 1.27 13.28 1.96
N SER A 352 0.62 12.71 2.97
CA SER A 352 0.97 12.88 4.37
C SER A 352 0.77 11.57 5.13
N ARG A 353 1.16 11.53 6.41
CA ARG A 353 0.89 10.43 7.35
C ARG A 353 0.35 10.99 8.66
N ILE A 354 -0.46 10.21 9.38
CA ILE A 354 -0.78 10.48 10.78
C ILE A 354 0.53 10.64 11.57
N LYS A 355 0.62 11.70 12.40
CA LYS A 355 1.78 11.96 13.26
C LYS A 355 1.43 11.64 14.71
N ALA A 356 1.21 10.36 14.96
CA ALA A 356 1.01 9.83 16.30
C ALA A 356 2.31 9.86 17.13
N GLN A 357 2.18 9.69 18.44
CA GLN A 357 3.28 9.58 19.39
C GLN A 357 3.06 8.36 20.28
N LEU A 358 4.07 7.50 20.41
CA LEU A 358 4.06 6.35 21.32
C LEU A 358 4.74 6.70 22.65
N ASP A 359 4.06 6.51 23.78
CA ASP A 359 4.70 6.52 25.10
C ASP A 359 5.52 5.22 25.28
N PRO A 360 6.85 5.30 25.45
CA PRO A 360 7.71 4.12 25.55
C PRO A 360 7.60 3.36 26.88
N GLN A 361 6.97 3.92 27.92
CA GLN A 361 6.78 3.29 29.23
C GLN A 361 5.46 2.51 29.30
N THR A 362 4.38 3.07 28.76
CA THR A 362 3.06 2.43 28.75
C THR A 362 2.86 1.56 27.49
N GLY A 363 3.39 2.00 26.35
CA GLY A 363 3.05 1.46 25.02
C GLY A 363 1.81 2.13 24.40
N GLU A 364 1.34 3.22 24.99
CA GLU A 364 0.12 3.93 24.57
C GLU A 364 0.38 4.86 23.38
N SER A 365 -0.49 4.83 22.37
CA SER A 365 -0.40 5.69 21.18
C SER A 365 -1.39 6.86 21.25
N SER A 366 -0.89 8.06 20.96
CA SER A 366 -1.62 9.32 21.08
C SER A 366 -1.52 10.18 19.81
N TRP A 367 -2.59 10.92 19.50
CA TRP A 367 -2.67 11.80 18.33
C TRP A 367 -3.76 12.86 18.54
N ASP A 368 -3.54 14.08 18.04
CA ASP A 368 -4.42 15.24 18.22
C ASP A 368 -5.57 15.35 17.19
N GLY A 369 -5.61 14.43 16.21
CA GLY A 369 -6.56 14.45 15.09
C GLY A 369 -6.16 15.35 13.91
N THR A 370 -5.05 16.07 13.97
CA THR A 370 -4.70 17.09 12.96
C THR A 370 -3.23 17.13 12.54
N SER A 371 -2.31 16.73 13.41
CA SER A 371 -0.87 16.69 13.15
C SER A 371 -0.55 15.63 12.09
N ARG A 372 0.13 16.06 11.02
CA ARG A 372 0.57 15.20 9.92
C ARG A 372 2.09 15.28 9.70
N SER A 373 2.68 14.17 9.28
CA SER A 373 4.04 14.10 8.74
C SER A 373 4.00 14.14 7.21
N LYS A 374 4.99 14.77 6.57
CA LYS A 374 5.09 14.81 5.10
C LYS A 374 5.41 13.43 4.51
N ALA A 375 4.93 13.17 3.31
CA ALA A 375 5.30 12.02 2.49
C ALA A 375 5.46 12.43 1.02
N ASN A 376 6.16 11.62 0.22
CA ASN A 376 6.25 11.83 -1.22
C ASN A 376 5.13 11.07 -1.96
N GLY A 377 4.16 11.84 -2.46
CA GLY A 377 3.04 11.35 -3.24
C GLY A 377 1.90 12.38 -3.31
N LYS A 378 0.73 11.93 -3.75
CA LYS A 378 -0.54 12.65 -3.70
C LYS A 378 -1.58 11.87 -2.92
N GLU A 379 -2.48 12.59 -2.27
CA GLU A 379 -3.65 12.03 -1.56
C GLU A 379 -4.88 12.90 -1.80
N TYR A 380 -6.06 12.28 -1.83
CA TYR A 380 -7.34 12.97 -1.73
C TYR A 380 -7.69 13.17 -0.26
N SER A 381 -7.95 14.40 0.14
CA SER A 381 -8.64 14.74 1.38
C SER A 381 -10.14 14.84 1.04
N VAL A 382 -10.97 14.04 1.69
CA VAL A 382 -12.40 13.90 1.39
C VAL A 382 -13.21 14.33 2.60
N ASP A 383 -14.22 15.16 2.40
CA ASP A 383 -15.23 15.51 3.40
C ASP A 383 -16.37 14.49 3.35
N LEU A 384 -16.69 13.88 4.50
CA LEU A 384 -17.77 12.89 4.66
C LEU A 384 -18.99 13.47 5.39
N GLY A 385 -19.00 14.79 5.65
CA GLY A 385 -20.04 15.48 6.41
C GLY A 385 -19.96 15.23 7.92
N ASP A 386 -20.69 16.04 8.70
CA ASP A 386 -20.86 15.87 10.15
C ASP A 386 -19.55 15.76 10.98
N GLY A 387 -18.44 16.29 10.47
CA GLY A 387 -17.12 16.21 11.11
C GLY A 387 -16.32 14.94 10.77
N TRP A 388 -16.88 14.05 9.96
CA TRP A 388 -16.18 12.90 9.39
C TRP A 388 -15.33 13.31 8.19
N SER A 389 -14.21 12.61 7.98
CA SER A 389 -13.37 12.83 6.79
C SER A 389 -12.62 11.56 6.39
N ALA A 390 -12.14 11.50 5.15
CA ALA A 390 -11.26 10.43 4.69
C ALA A 390 -10.01 10.97 4.01
N VAL A 391 -8.95 10.15 4.01
CA VAL A 391 -7.72 10.38 3.26
C VAL A 391 -7.40 9.14 2.43
N TYR A 392 -7.45 9.27 1.10
CA TYR A 392 -7.13 8.18 0.18
C TYR A 392 -5.89 8.48 -0.65
N ARG A 393 -4.99 7.49 -0.80
CA ARG A 393 -3.76 7.61 -1.60
C ARG A 393 -3.88 6.77 -2.87
N PRO A 394 -4.23 7.39 -4.01
CA PRO A 394 -4.54 6.66 -5.24
C PRO A 394 -3.33 5.91 -5.81
N TYR A 395 -3.60 4.79 -6.47
CA TYR A 395 -2.70 4.11 -7.38
C TYR A 395 -2.41 4.96 -8.62
N ALA A 396 -3.43 5.60 -9.21
CA ALA A 396 -3.31 6.32 -10.48
C ALA A 396 -2.52 7.65 -10.40
N ALA A 397 -2.66 8.43 -9.32
CA ALA A 397 -1.96 9.73 -9.19
C ALA A 397 -0.56 9.63 -8.56
N ASN A 398 -0.12 8.42 -8.18
CA ASN A 398 1.19 8.16 -7.56
C ASN A 398 2.06 7.31 -8.49
N ASP A 399 2.95 7.97 -9.22
CA ASP A 399 3.89 7.36 -10.16
C ASP A 399 4.88 6.42 -9.42
N PRO A 400 4.83 5.10 -9.65
CA PRO A 400 5.66 4.13 -8.93
C PRO A 400 7.16 4.31 -9.16
N SER A 401 7.60 5.08 -10.17
CA SER A 401 9.01 5.44 -10.38
C SER A 401 9.48 6.67 -9.58
N LYS A 402 8.56 7.45 -8.99
CA LYS A 402 8.87 8.76 -8.35
C LYS A 402 8.31 8.95 -6.94
N THR A 403 7.25 8.24 -6.57
CA THR A 403 6.54 8.40 -5.27
C THR A 403 6.72 7.17 -4.38
N GLU A 404 6.38 7.27 -3.10
CA GLU A 404 6.48 6.16 -2.15
C GLU A 404 5.47 5.05 -2.49
N PHE A 405 5.97 3.92 -3.02
CA PHE A 405 5.15 2.79 -3.46
C PHE A 405 4.34 2.17 -2.31
N SER A 406 4.89 2.17 -1.10
CA SER A 406 4.23 1.62 0.10
C SER A 406 2.92 2.32 0.48
N MET A 407 2.69 3.54 0.00
CA MET A 407 1.51 4.35 0.33
C MET A 407 0.36 4.25 -0.68
N ARG A 408 0.58 3.70 -1.87
CA ARG A 408 -0.48 3.49 -2.88
C ARG A 408 -1.57 2.58 -2.28
N GLY A 409 -2.84 2.89 -2.50
CA GLY A 409 -4.00 2.14 -1.98
C GLY A 409 -4.37 2.42 -0.52
N GLN A 410 -3.54 3.10 0.28
CA GLN A 410 -3.84 3.35 1.69
C GLN A 410 -5.04 4.30 1.87
N LEU A 411 -6.03 3.86 2.64
CA LEU A 411 -7.22 4.61 3.05
C LEU A 411 -7.20 4.85 4.57
N GLU A 412 -7.57 6.05 4.97
CA GLU A 412 -7.90 6.43 6.34
C GLU A 412 -9.33 6.99 6.35
N VAL A 413 -10.19 6.54 7.26
CA VAL A 413 -11.48 7.19 7.58
C VAL A 413 -11.40 7.67 9.03
N HIS A 414 -11.71 8.94 9.27
CA HIS A 414 -11.55 9.62 10.55
C HIS A 414 -12.93 9.98 11.12
N ALA A 415 -13.19 9.56 12.35
CA ALA A 415 -14.38 9.93 13.10
C ALA A 415 -14.24 11.33 13.74
N PRO A 416 -15.37 11.98 14.11
CA PRO A 416 -15.37 13.12 15.02
C PRO A 416 -14.68 12.83 16.36
N VAL A 417 -14.39 13.89 17.12
CA VAL A 417 -13.83 13.74 18.49
C VAL A 417 -14.80 12.97 19.40
N GLY A 418 -14.33 11.86 19.95
CA GLY A 418 -15.11 10.99 20.84
C GLY A 418 -14.73 9.53 20.68
N GLY A 419 -15.20 8.70 21.61
CA GLY A 419 -15.16 7.24 21.49
C GLY A 419 -16.52 6.69 21.08
N GLY A 420 -16.54 5.48 20.51
CA GLY A 420 -17.78 4.73 20.25
C GLY A 420 -18.27 4.71 18.82
N HIS A 421 -17.46 5.14 17.85
CA HIS A 421 -17.81 5.18 16.42
C HIS A 421 -17.29 3.97 15.63
N GLY A 422 -16.92 2.86 16.30
CA GLY A 422 -16.23 1.73 15.67
C GLY A 422 -17.03 1.04 14.57
N LYS A 423 -18.36 0.94 14.71
CA LYS A 423 -19.26 0.48 13.63
C LYS A 423 -19.43 1.53 12.55
N GLU A 424 -19.75 2.78 12.93
CA GLU A 424 -19.93 3.89 11.98
C GLU A 424 -18.70 4.09 11.08
N LEU A 425 -17.49 3.88 11.60
CA LEU A 425 -16.24 3.91 10.84
C LEU A 425 -16.20 2.91 9.68
N VAL A 426 -16.79 1.72 9.86
CA VAL A 426 -16.94 0.73 8.80
C VAL A 426 -18.12 1.11 7.90
N ASP A 427 -19.26 1.52 8.46
CA ASP A 427 -20.46 1.91 7.70
C ASP A 427 -20.16 3.02 6.69
N ARG A 428 -19.32 4.00 7.05
CA ARG A 428 -18.87 5.12 6.21
C ARG A 428 -18.12 4.70 4.94
N LEU A 429 -17.67 3.45 4.83
CA LEU A 429 -17.08 2.91 3.59
C LEU A 429 -18.10 2.90 2.42
N GLU A 430 -19.40 2.80 2.69
CA GLU A 430 -20.46 2.88 1.67
C GLU A 430 -20.46 4.23 0.94
N GLN A 431 -20.18 5.32 1.66
CA GLN A 431 -20.09 6.67 1.08
C GLN A 431 -18.91 6.80 0.11
N LEU A 432 -17.89 5.94 0.23
CA LEU A 432 -16.76 5.82 -0.68
C LEU A 432 -16.99 4.73 -1.76
N HIS A 433 -18.22 4.24 -1.92
CA HIS A 433 -18.59 3.12 -2.80
C HIS A 433 -17.80 1.81 -2.56
N LEU A 434 -17.29 1.61 -1.33
CA LEU A 434 -16.61 0.39 -0.91
C LEU A 434 -17.54 -0.49 -0.07
N VAL A 435 -17.30 -1.80 -0.05
CA VAL A 435 -18.02 -2.71 0.86
C VAL A 435 -17.81 -2.29 2.32
N ASN A 436 -18.91 -2.21 3.08
CA ASN A 436 -18.96 -1.90 4.52
C ASN A 436 -19.45 -3.07 5.40
N ALA A 437 -19.95 -4.15 4.80
CA ALA A 437 -20.44 -5.30 5.56
C ALA A 437 -19.29 -6.03 6.30
N PRO A 438 -19.44 -6.41 7.57
CA PRO A 438 -18.52 -7.33 8.23
C PRO A 438 -18.46 -8.69 7.52
N MET A 439 -17.26 -9.26 7.38
CA MET A 439 -17.06 -10.50 6.61
C MET A 439 -17.74 -11.73 7.24
N THR A 440 -18.51 -12.46 6.42
CA THR A 440 -19.11 -13.77 6.75
C THR A 440 -18.14 -14.95 6.57
N ALA A 441 -18.48 -16.13 7.11
CA ALA A 441 -17.66 -17.34 6.97
C ALA A 441 -17.42 -17.74 5.49
N SER A 442 -18.46 -17.61 4.64
CA SER A 442 -18.38 -17.92 3.21
C SER A 442 -17.43 -16.98 2.45
N GLU A 443 -17.37 -15.70 2.84
CA GLU A 443 -16.40 -14.73 2.31
C GLU A 443 -14.98 -15.01 2.80
N GLY A 444 -14.85 -15.47 4.05
CA GLY A 444 -13.57 -15.95 4.57
C GLY A 444 -12.99 -17.10 3.76
N GLU A 445 -13.81 -18.08 3.34
CA GLU A 445 -13.34 -19.18 2.48
C GLU A 445 -12.85 -18.67 1.10
N TRP A 446 -13.55 -17.70 0.52
CA TRP A 446 -13.10 -17.07 -0.73
C TRP A 446 -11.75 -16.35 -0.56
N THR A 447 -11.63 -15.45 0.44
CA THR A 447 -10.38 -14.72 0.71
C THR A 447 -9.24 -15.66 1.13
N TYR A 448 -9.55 -16.75 1.83
CA TYR A 448 -8.59 -17.82 2.14
C TYR A 448 -8.04 -18.51 0.88
N LEU A 449 -8.92 -18.88 -0.06
CA LEU A 449 -8.54 -19.52 -1.32
C LEU A 449 -7.74 -18.59 -2.22
N THR A 450 -8.14 -17.33 -2.37
CA THR A 450 -7.40 -16.36 -3.20
C THR A 450 -6.01 -16.07 -2.62
N ASN A 451 -5.90 -15.94 -1.29
CA ASN A 451 -4.61 -15.81 -0.61
C ASN A 451 -3.73 -17.04 -0.80
N ASN A 452 -4.28 -18.26 -0.72
CA ASN A 452 -3.51 -19.49 -0.97
C ASN A 452 -3.06 -19.60 -2.43
N VAL A 453 -3.89 -19.19 -3.39
CA VAL A 453 -3.52 -19.12 -4.81
C VAL A 453 -2.31 -18.20 -5.01
N ALA A 454 -2.31 -17.01 -4.42
CA ALA A 454 -1.20 -16.06 -4.51
C ALA A 454 0.06 -16.54 -3.78
N ALA A 455 -0.10 -17.17 -2.60
CA ALA A 455 0.98 -17.69 -1.77
C ALA A 455 1.69 -18.90 -2.39
N GLN A 456 0.95 -19.75 -3.12
CA GLN A 456 1.48 -20.92 -3.81
C GLN A 456 1.85 -20.65 -5.29
N GLY A 457 1.46 -19.48 -5.84
CA GLY A 457 1.72 -19.10 -7.23
C GLY A 457 0.87 -19.88 -8.25
N LEU A 458 -0.32 -20.32 -7.82
CA LEU A 458 -1.26 -21.10 -8.63
C LEU A 458 -1.99 -20.24 -9.66
N ASP A 459 -1.94 -18.91 -9.51
CA ASP A 459 -2.49 -17.89 -10.41
C ASP A 459 -2.02 -18.07 -11.87
N LYS A 460 -0.87 -18.71 -12.07
CA LYS A 460 -0.28 -18.98 -13.39
C LYS A 460 -0.92 -20.18 -14.09
N GLY A 461 -1.57 -21.08 -13.34
CA GLY A 461 -2.18 -22.31 -13.84
C GLY A 461 -3.46 -22.04 -14.63
N ALA A 462 -3.60 -22.68 -15.80
CA ALA A 462 -4.76 -22.47 -16.68
C ALA A 462 -6.10 -22.82 -16.02
N ALA A 463 -6.15 -23.85 -15.17
CA ALA A 463 -7.36 -24.24 -14.45
C ALA A 463 -7.82 -23.19 -13.43
N VAL A 464 -6.88 -22.62 -12.66
CA VAL A 464 -7.19 -21.57 -11.66
C VAL A 464 -7.57 -20.26 -12.35
N LYS A 465 -6.92 -19.89 -13.46
CA LYS A 465 -7.34 -18.75 -14.29
C LYS A 465 -8.75 -18.93 -14.86
N ALA A 466 -9.07 -20.14 -15.34
CA ALA A 466 -10.42 -20.46 -15.82
C ALA A 466 -11.45 -20.37 -14.69
N ALA A 467 -11.12 -20.86 -13.48
CA ALA A 467 -11.98 -20.76 -12.31
C ALA A 467 -12.28 -19.31 -11.88
N PHE A 468 -11.30 -18.39 -11.95
CA PHE A 468 -11.58 -16.96 -11.72
C PHE A 468 -12.47 -16.35 -12.80
N ALA A 469 -12.25 -16.71 -14.07
CA ALA A 469 -13.10 -16.24 -15.17
C ALA A 469 -14.54 -16.79 -15.07
N GLU A 470 -14.69 -18.05 -14.65
CA GLU A 470 -15.98 -18.68 -14.37
C GLU A 470 -16.66 -18.07 -13.14
N ALA A 471 -15.94 -17.86 -12.04
CA ALA A 471 -16.45 -17.19 -10.84
C ALA A 471 -16.98 -15.78 -11.15
N LYS A 472 -16.29 -15.02 -12.00
CA LYS A 472 -16.77 -13.72 -12.50
C LYS A 472 -18.01 -13.87 -13.39
N GLY A 473 -18.01 -14.83 -14.31
CA GLY A 473 -19.18 -15.10 -15.17
C GLY A 473 -20.42 -15.55 -14.40
N LEU A 474 -20.24 -16.28 -13.30
CA LEU A 474 -21.33 -16.64 -12.38
C LEU A 474 -21.92 -15.40 -11.70
N GLU A 475 -21.07 -14.44 -11.29
CA GLU A 475 -21.50 -13.17 -10.69
C GLU A 475 -22.28 -12.31 -11.69
N ASP A 476 -21.76 -12.15 -12.92
CA ASP A 476 -22.46 -11.47 -14.02
C ASP A 476 -23.84 -12.08 -14.31
N LEU A 477 -23.95 -13.42 -14.26
CA LEU A 477 -25.22 -14.15 -14.40
C LEU A 477 -26.17 -13.92 -13.21
N GLN A 478 -25.64 -13.88 -11.98
CA GLN A 478 -26.44 -13.64 -10.78
C GLN A 478 -26.99 -12.21 -10.74
N VAL A 479 -26.21 -11.23 -11.22
CA VAL A 479 -26.70 -9.85 -11.45
C VAL A 479 -27.84 -9.83 -12.46
N GLN A 480 -27.70 -10.51 -13.61
CA GLN A 480 -28.77 -10.59 -14.61
C GLN A 480 -30.04 -11.24 -14.05
N GLU A 481 -29.89 -12.33 -13.30
CA GLU A 481 -31.01 -13.01 -12.64
C GLU A 481 -31.75 -12.07 -11.67
N LEU A 482 -31.03 -11.39 -10.77
CA LEU A 482 -31.64 -10.47 -9.81
C LEU A 482 -32.25 -9.23 -10.48
N VAL A 483 -31.61 -8.66 -11.52
CA VAL A 483 -32.21 -7.58 -12.33
C VAL A 483 -33.50 -8.05 -13.00
N HIS A 484 -33.58 -9.30 -13.46
CA HIS A 484 -34.80 -9.87 -14.04
C HIS A 484 -35.88 -10.13 -12.98
N GLN A 485 -35.53 -10.63 -11.80
CA GLN A 485 -36.46 -10.84 -10.68
C GLN A 485 -37.02 -9.51 -10.13
N GLN A 486 -36.15 -8.49 -10.01
CA GLN A 486 -36.49 -7.15 -9.53
C GLN A 486 -36.94 -6.20 -10.66
N ALA A 487 -37.14 -6.69 -11.89
CA ALA A 487 -37.43 -5.82 -13.05
C ALA A 487 -38.65 -4.91 -12.84
N SER A 488 -39.67 -5.37 -12.09
CA SER A 488 -40.85 -4.56 -11.77
C SER A 488 -40.60 -3.43 -10.76
N SER A 489 -39.62 -3.54 -9.86
CA SER A 489 -39.24 -2.46 -8.94
C SER A 489 -38.25 -1.46 -9.55
N LEU A 490 -37.58 -1.83 -10.64
CA LEU A 490 -36.70 -0.94 -11.41
C LEU A 490 -37.47 0.00 -12.37
N ILE A 491 -38.70 -0.37 -12.77
CA ILE A 491 -39.50 0.42 -13.71
C ILE A 491 -40.03 1.70 -13.03
N GLY A 492 -39.66 2.85 -13.58
CA GLY A 492 -40.16 4.16 -13.14
C GLY A 492 -39.34 4.82 -12.03
N LEU A 493 -38.23 4.21 -11.63
CA LEU A 493 -37.18 4.91 -10.88
C LEU A 493 -36.55 6.02 -11.76
N ASP A 494 -36.12 7.11 -11.12
CA ASP A 494 -35.24 8.09 -11.73
C ASP A 494 -33.79 7.55 -11.84
N GLU A 495 -32.90 8.32 -12.46
CA GLU A 495 -31.53 7.89 -12.76
C GLU A 495 -30.72 7.58 -11.49
N ASP A 496 -30.88 8.39 -10.44
CA ASP A 496 -30.18 8.24 -9.16
C ASP A 496 -30.70 7.02 -8.38
N ALA A 497 -32.03 6.88 -8.25
CA ALA A 497 -32.65 5.74 -7.58
C ALA A 497 -32.39 4.42 -8.34
N LEU A 498 -32.38 4.45 -9.68
CA LEU A 498 -32.03 3.31 -10.51
C LEU A 498 -30.55 2.92 -10.32
N HIS A 499 -29.64 3.89 -10.29
CA HIS A 499 -28.22 3.63 -10.04
C HIS A 499 -28.00 2.97 -8.67
N TYR A 500 -28.60 3.54 -7.62
CA TYR A 500 -28.52 2.99 -6.26
C TYR A 500 -29.09 1.57 -6.18
N GLN A 501 -30.27 1.31 -6.77
CA GLN A 501 -30.87 -0.02 -6.76
C GLN A 501 -30.05 -1.03 -7.58
N VAL A 502 -29.43 -0.64 -8.70
CA VAL A 502 -28.52 -1.51 -9.46
C VAL A 502 -27.25 -1.84 -8.67
N LYS A 503 -26.66 -0.88 -7.94
CA LYS A 503 -25.51 -1.16 -7.05
C LYS A 503 -25.89 -2.12 -5.93
N ARG A 504 -27.08 -1.97 -5.32
CA ARG A 504 -27.62 -2.94 -4.35
C ARG A 504 -27.78 -4.34 -4.93
N ILE A 505 -28.34 -4.46 -6.15
CA ILE A 505 -28.45 -5.75 -6.85
C ILE A 505 -27.06 -6.37 -7.12
N GLN A 506 -26.03 -5.57 -7.40
CA GLN A 506 -24.66 -6.07 -7.57
C GLN A 506 -24.09 -6.64 -6.27
N LEU A 507 -24.30 -5.97 -5.13
CA LEU A 507 -23.88 -6.46 -3.81
C LEU A 507 -24.65 -7.74 -3.40
N GLU A 508 -25.95 -7.76 -3.63
CA GLU A 508 -26.82 -8.92 -3.43
C GLU A 508 -26.36 -10.12 -4.29
N ALA A 509 -26.08 -9.89 -5.58
CA ALA A 509 -25.56 -10.90 -6.49
C ALA A 509 -24.22 -11.48 -6.02
N ALA A 510 -23.28 -10.63 -5.62
CA ALA A 510 -21.96 -11.03 -5.14
C ALA A 510 -22.05 -11.93 -3.89
N LYS A 511 -22.97 -11.61 -2.95
CA LYS A 511 -23.26 -12.46 -1.78
C LYS A 511 -23.92 -13.78 -2.18
N THR A 512 -24.99 -13.75 -2.98
CA THR A 512 -25.77 -14.93 -3.37
C THR A 512 -24.98 -15.95 -4.20
N VAL A 513 -24.07 -15.47 -5.07
CA VAL A 513 -23.26 -16.36 -5.92
C VAL A 513 -22.08 -16.99 -5.20
N LEU A 514 -21.69 -16.46 -4.04
CA LEU A 514 -20.42 -16.74 -3.38
C LEU A 514 -20.15 -18.24 -3.11
N PRO A 515 -21.11 -19.06 -2.62
CA PRO A 515 -20.87 -20.50 -2.46
C PRO A 515 -20.52 -21.21 -3.78
N LYS A 516 -21.04 -20.73 -4.92
CA LYS A 516 -20.69 -21.23 -6.26
C LYS A 516 -19.28 -20.79 -6.65
N LYS A 517 -18.92 -19.51 -6.43
CA LYS A 517 -17.55 -18.97 -6.66
C LYS A 517 -16.52 -19.80 -5.87
N VAL A 518 -16.77 -20.01 -4.58
CA VAL A 518 -15.95 -20.82 -3.67
C VAL A 518 -15.80 -22.26 -4.19
N ALA A 519 -16.90 -22.95 -4.53
CA ALA A 519 -16.84 -24.33 -5.03
C ALA A 519 -15.99 -24.46 -6.32
N VAL A 520 -16.18 -23.55 -7.28
CA VAL A 520 -15.41 -23.49 -8.54
C VAL A 520 -13.92 -23.27 -8.29
N LEU A 521 -13.56 -22.30 -7.44
CA LEU A 521 -12.17 -22.03 -7.11
C LEU A 521 -11.52 -23.16 -6.31
N ARG A 522 -12.23 -23.71 -5.31
CA ARG A 522 -11.76 -24.82 -4.46
C ARG A 522 -11.44 -26.07 -5.28
N GLU A 523 -12.29 -26.42 -6.23
CA GLU A 523 -12.08 -27.53 -7.17
C GLU A 523 -10.86 -27.31 -8.09
N ALA A 524 -10.66 -26.08 -8.57
CA ALA A 524 -9.50 -25.74 -9.40
C ALA A 524 -8.18 -25.71 -8.60
N VAL A 525 -8.22 -25.20 -7.36
CA VAL A 525 -7.09 -25.22 -6.42
C VAL A 525 -6.73 -26.66 -6.08
N ALA A 526 -7.70 -27.51 -5.71
CA ALA A 526 -7.51 -28.92 -5.42
C ALA A 526 -6.78 -29.66 -6.55
N LYS A 527 -7.25 -29.50 -7.80
CA LYS A 527 -6.59 -30.06 -9.00
C LYS A 527 -5.18 -29.53 -9.22
N ALA A 528 -4.95 -28.24 -8.94
CA ALA A 528 -3.64 -27.62 -9.09
C ALA A 528 -2.62 -28.09 -8.02
N THR A 529 -3.10 -28.52 -6.85
CA THR A 529 -2.27 -28.96 -5.72
C THR A 529 -2.27 -30.48 -5.49
N GLY A 530 -2.99 -31.24 -6.31
CA GLY A 530 -2.93 -32.71 -6.36
C GLY A 530 -3.95 -33.44 -5.48
N PHE A 531 -5.00 -32.76 -5.02
CA PHE A 531 -6.15 -33.38 -4.35
C PHE A 531 -7.17 -33.90 -5.38
N ASP A 532 -7.90 -34.96 -5.02
CA ASP A 532 -8.89 -35.59 -5.90
C ASP A 532 -10.09 -34.69 -6.24
N SER A 533 -10.45 -33.78 -5.33
CA SER A 533 -11.56 -32.82 -5.48
C SER A 533 -11.45 -31.65 -4.50
N GLY A 534 -12.23 -30.61 -4.72
CA GLY A 534 -12.39 -29.48 -3.80
C GLY A 534 -12.85 -29.90 -2.39
N ASP A 535 -13.67 -30.95 -2.29
CA ASP A 535 -14.11 -31.48 -0.99
C ASP A 535 -13.01 -32.29 -0.28
N ALA A 536 -12.15 -32.98 -1.05
CA ALA A 536 -10.97 -33.65 -0.49
C ALA A 536 -9.93 -32.64 0.01
N LEU A 537 -9.80 -31.48 -0.65
CA LEU A 537 -9.01 -30.36 -0.15
C LEU A 537 -9.63 -29.76 1.12
N ALA A 538 -10.94 -29.49 1.14
CA ALA A 538 -11.65 -28.95 2.30
C ALA A 538 -11.58 -29.87 3.55
N ALA A 539 -11.60 -31.18 3.34
CA ALA A 539 -11.46 -32.18 4.40
C ALA A 539 -10.00 -32.43 4.86
N SER A 540 -9.01 -31.75 4.26
CA SER A 540 -7.60 -31.94 4.61
C SER A 540 -7.23 -31.23 5.92
N SER A 541 -6.32 -31.80 6.70
CA SER A 541 -5.94 -31.26 8.02
C SER A 541 -5.19 -29.92 7.99
N GLY A 542 -4.87 -29.40 6.79
CA GLY A 542 -4.28 -28.08 6.61
C GLY A 542 -5.29 -27.00 6.18
N TYR A 543 -6.53 -27.39 5.86
CA TYR A 543 -7.54 -26.48 5.35
C TYR A 543 -8.26 -25.79 6.51
N ASP A 544 -7.96 -24.52 6.71
CA ASP A 544 -8.60 -23.68 7.73
C ASP A 544 -8.90 -22.30 7.13
N PRO A 545 -10.15 -22.07 6.68
CA PRO A 545 -10.60 -20.79 6.14
C PRO A 545 -10.94 -19.76 7.23
N THR A 546 -10.49 -19.98 8.47
CA THR A 546 -10.56 -19.01 9.57
C THR A 546 -9.25 -18.24 9.67
N PRO A 547 -9.23 -16.89 9.70
CA PRO A 547 -8.01 -16.16 9.95
C PRO A 547 -7.62 -16.23 11.43
N ALA A 548 -6.32 -16.30 11.70
CA ALA A 548 -5.77 -16.25 13.05
C ALA A 548 -5.40 -14.81 13.43
N THR A 549 -5.93 -14.34 14.56
CA THR A 549 -5.50 -13.08 15.18
C THR A 549 -4.15 -13.25 15.86
N SER A 550 -3.14 -12.49 15.43
CA SER A 550 -1.75 -12.56 15.91
C SER A 550 -1.22 -11.14 16.09
N GLY A 551 -1.00 -10.70 17.33
CA GLY A 551 -0.37 -9.39 17.62
C GLY A 551 -1.12 -8.18 17.05
N GLY A 552 -2.46 -8.20 17.04
CA GLY A 552 -3.25 -7.13 16.41
C GLY A 552 -3.32 -7.18 14.89
N TRP A 553 -2.80 -8.25 14.26
CA TRP A 553 -2.92 -8.53 12.83
C TRP A 553 -3.86 -9.73 12.61
N LEU A 554 -4.47 -9.81 11.44
CA LEU A 554 -5.20 -11.00 10.99
C LEU A 554 -4.35 -11.72 9.95
N THR A 555 -4.11 -13.01 10.15
CA THR A 555 -3.24 -13.82 9.30
C THR A 555 -3.99 -15.01 8.73
N TRP A 556 -3.87 -15.26 7.43
CA TRP A 556 -4.48 -16.40 6.77
C TRP A 556 -3.48 -17.57 6.70
N SER A 557 -3.98 -18.79 6.93
CA SER A 557 -3.14 -19.99 6.94
C SER A 557 -2.83 -20.48 5.52
N ARG A 558 -1.80 -21.32 5.40
CA ARG A 558 -1.41 -22.01 4.17
C ARG A 558 -1.69 -23.50 4.28
N PHE A 559 -2.59 -24.06 3.48
CA PHE A 559 -2.85 -25.51 3.56
C PHE A 559 -1.65 -26.36 3.15
N ASP A 560 -0.81 -25.87 2.21
CA ASP A 560 0.42 -26.55 1.78
C ASP A 560 1.50 -26.61 2.87
N VAL A 561 1.39 -25.76 3.90
CA VAL A 561 2.28 -25.75 5.07
C VAL A 561 1.62 -26.38 6.29
N ALA A 562 0.39 -26.00 6.63
CA ALA A 562 -0.33 -26.51 7.79
C ALA A 562 -0.60 -28.02 7.67
N GLY A 563 -1.00 -28.49 6.48
CA GLY A 563 -1.20 -29.91 6.21
C GLY A 563 0.09 -30.72 6.12
N ASN A 564 1.25 -30.05 6.03
CA ASN A 564 2.56 -30.68 5.80
C ASN A 564 3.66 -30.16 6.73
N ALA A 565 3.29 -29.77 7.97
CA ALA A 565 4.19 -29.10 8.90
C ALA A 565 5.48 -29.90 9.21
N ALA A 566 5.40 -31.24 9.17
CA ALA A 566 6.55 -32.11 9.38
C ALA A 566 7.60 -32.03 8.26
N GLU A 567 7.18 -31.94 6.98
CA GLU A 567 8.14 -31.79 5.87
C GLU A 567 8.72 -30.38 5.81
N VAL A 568 7.92 -29.35 6.11
CA VAL A 568 8.41 -27.97 6.21
C VAL A 568 9.41 -27.84 7.36
N SER A 569 9.10 -28.35 8.55
CA SER A 569 10.04 -28.38 9.68
C SER A 569 11.34 -29.13 9.34
N LYS A 570 11.24 -30.26 8.62
CA LYS A 570 12.40 -31.01 8.13
C LYS A 570 13.21 -30.25 7.08
N ALA A 571 12.58 -29.50 6.18
CA ALA A 571 13.27 -28.67 5.18
C ALA A 571 14.09 -27.56 5.87
N PHE A 572 13.52 -26.95 6.92
CA PHE A 572 14.21 -25.97 7.77
C PHE A 572 15.11 -26.61 8.87
N SER A 573 15.39 -27.92 8.81
CA SER A 573 16.27 -28.58 9.77
C SER A 573 17.67 -27.97 9.75
N GLY A 574 18.15 -27.48 10.91
CA GLY A 574 19.42 -26.76 11.00
C GLY A 574 19.37 -25.35 10.42
N LYS A 575 18.17 -24.76 10.27
CA LYS A 575 17.94 -23.35 9.92
C LYS A 575 17.18 -22.62 11.04
N SER A 576 17.19 -21.30 10.98
CA SER A 576 16.39 -20.41 11.83
C SER A 576 16.01 -19.16 11.02
N LEU A 577 14.90 -18.52 11.38
CA LEU A 577 14.61 -17.17 10.92
C LEU A 577 15.16 -16.17 11.94
N THR A 578 15.79 -15.10 11.48
CA THR A 578 16.46 -14.12 12.34
C THR A 578 16.09 -12.69 11.96
N HIS A 579 15.78 -11.86 12.94
CA HIS A 579 15.65 -10.41 12.78
C HIS A 579 16.75 -9.70 13.58
N ASN A 580 17.25 -8.57 13.06
CA ASN A 580 18.17 -7.68 13.77
C ASN A 580 17.45 -6.35 14.00
N ILE A 581 17.31 -5.94 15.26
CA ILE A 581 16.56 -4.76 15.68
C ILE A 581 17.27 -3.44 15.32
N GLY A 582 18.50 -3.50 14.80
CA GLY A 582 19.24 -2.34 14.33
C GLY A 582 19.68 -1.44 15.48
N GLY A 583 19.33 -0.15 15.41
CA GLY A 583 19.58 0.81 16.49
C GLY A 583 18.46 0.88 17.55
N GLY A 584 17.46 -0.01 17.48
CA GLY A 584 16.35 -0.04 18.44
C GLY A 584 16.71 -0.70 19.77
N GLU A 585 16.04 -0.29 20.85
CA GLU A 585 16.14 -0.93 22.16
C GLU A 585 15.15 -2.11 22.27
N MET A 586 15.61 -3.23 22.82
CA MET A 586 14.81 -4.46 22.94
C MET A 586 13.54 -4.24 23.78
N THR A 587 13.65 -3.54 24.92
CA THR A 587 12.51 -3.25 25.81
C THR A 587 11.43 -2.39 25.13
N LYS A 588 11.83 -1.40 24.32
CA LYS A 588 10.90 -0.57 23.52
C LYS A 588 10.20 -1.37 22.42
N LEU A 589 10.88 -2.33 21.79
CA LEU A 589 10.26 -3.24 20.83
C LEU A 589 9.22 -4.16 21.50
N PHE A 590 9.52 -4.69 22.68
CA PHE A 590 8.57 -5.52 23.42
C PHE A 590 7.47 -4.71 24.15
N ALA A 591 7.62 -3.38 24.29
CA ALA A 591 6.58 -2.50 24.85
C ALA A 591 5.30 -2.49 24.01
N THR A 592 5.40 -2.63 22.68
CA THR A 592 4.25 -2.76 21.78
C THR A 592 3.77 -4.21 21.62
N GLY A 593 4.60 -5.18 22.00
CA GLY A 593 4.33 -6.61 21.83
C GLY A 593 4.49 -7.13 20.40
N VAL A 594 4.91 -6.30 19.45
CA VAL A 594 4.96 -6.64 18.01
C VAL A 594 6.23 -6.14 17.32
N LEU A 595 6.72 -6.95 16.40
CA LEU A 595 7.64 -6.49 15.37
C LEU A 595 6.81 -5.95 14.21
N ALA A 596 6.74 -4.62 14.07
CA ALA A 596 5.92 -3.93 13.08
C ALA A 596 6.73 -3.39 11.89
N SER A 597 6.12 -3.39 10.71
CA SER A 597 6.64 -2.83 9.46
C SER A 597 6.80 -1.30 9.53
N THR A 598 7.54 -0.70 8.60
CA THR A 598 7.85 0.73 8.62
C THR A 598 6.60 1.62 8.55
N GLU A 599 5.60 1.27 7.74
CA GLU A 599 4.33 2.00 7.72
C GLU A 599 3.52 1.81 9.01
N LYS A 600 3.41 0.58 9.53
CA LYS A 600 2.71 0.31 10.80
C LYS A 600 3.40 1.01 11.98
N ARG A 601 4.74 1.06 12.03
CA ARG A 601 5.49 1.86 13.03
C ARG A 601 5.12 3.34 12.99
N SER A 602 4.95 3.93 11.80
CA SER A 602 4.50 5.32 11.66
C SER A 602 3.09 5.52 12.19
N VAL A 603 2.17 4.58 11.94
CA VAL A 603 0.79 4.59 12.47
C VAL A 603 0.79 4.48 14.00
N MET A 604 1.64 3.63 14.57
CA MET A 604 1.80 3.44 16.02
C MET A 604 2.39 4.65 16.76
N GLY A 605 2.98 5.61 16.03
CA GLY A 605 3.68 6.76 16.62
C GLY A 605 5.15 6.49 16.98
N ILE A 606 5.76 5.46 16.39
CA ILE A 606 7.20 5.18 16.50
C ILE A 606 7.93 6.03 15.46
N GLY A 607 8.93 6.79 15.91
CA GLY A 607 9.75 7.63 15.04
C GLY A 607 10.56 6.85 14.00
N GLY A 608 10.89 7.50 12.88
CA GLY A 608 11.78 6.93 11.87
C GLY A 608 13.24 6.84 12.33
N GLY A 609 14.05 6.09 11.60
CA GLY A 609 15.46 5.82 11.92
C GLY A 609 15.68 4.67 12.90
N VAL A 610 14.62 3.91 13.24
CA VAL A 610 14.71 2.70 14.06
C VAL A 610 15.02 1.47 13.18
N GLY A 611 14.35 1.38 12.02
CA GLY A 611 14.61 0.33 11.04
C GLY A 611 15.85 0.59 10.20
N MET A 612 16.43 -0.49 9.66
CA MET A 612 17.44 -0.38 8.60
C MET A 612 16.76 0.03 7.29
N SER A 613 17.35 0.97 6.54
CA SER A 613 16.98 1.30 5.16
C SER A 613 15.54 1.77 4.89
N GLU A 614 14.81 2.25 5.92
CA GLU A 614 13.39 2.66 5.85
C GLU A 614 13.00 3.53 4.63
N ALA A 615 13.90 4.42 4.18
CA ALA A 615 13.66 5.25 3.00
C ALA A 615 13.62 4.45 1.69
N ALA A 616 14.51 3.46 1.51
CA ALA A 616 14.54 2.59 0.34
C ALA A 616 13.31 1.66 0.31
N ASP A 617 12.93 1.12 1.47
CA ASP A 617 11.79 0.21 1.63
C ASP A 617 10.46 0.84 1.19
N LYS A 618 10.33 2.16 1.33
CA LYS A 618 9.14 2.92 0.89
C LYS A 618 8.99 2.95 -0.63
N TYR A 619 10.09 3.08 -1.36
CA TYR A 619 10.08 3.09 -2.84
C TYR A 619 10.08 1.68 -3.43
N SER A 620 10.66 0.68 -2.75
CA SER A 620 10.60 -0.73 -3.18
C SER A 620 9.22 -1.36 -2.92
N GLY A 621 8.48 -0.85 -1.94
CA GLY A 621 7.23 -1.38 -1.40
C GLY A 621 7.40 -2.25 -0.14
N GLY A 622 8.64 -2.59 0.23
CA GLY A 622 8.97 -3.37 1.42
C GLY A 622 8.57 -2.73 2.76
N ALA A 623 8.30 -1.43 2.81
CA ALA A 623 7.92 -0.72 4.03
C ALA A 623 6.58 -1.18 4.66
N ASN A 624 5.75 -1.93 3.91
CA ASN A 624 4.55 -2.64 4.41
C ASN A 624 4.88 -4.04 4.97
N SER A 625 6.14 -4.37 5.20
CA SER A 625 6.57 -5.69 5.67
C SER A 625 7.68 -5.63 6.71
N VAL A 626 7.85 -6.73 7.45
CA VAL A 626 8.97 -6.96 8.37
C VAL A 626 9.94 -7.99 7.81
N PHE A 627 11.22 -7.71 7.96
CA PHE A 627 12.31 -8.41 7.28
C PHE A 627 12.99 -9.40 8.20
N LEU A 628 12.92 -10.69 7.86
CA LEU A 628 13.64 -11.78 8.52
C LEU A 628 14.67 -12.37 7.54
N ARG A 629 15.69 -13.03 8.08
CA ARG A 629 16.73 -13.74 7.30
C ARG A 629 16.82 -15.19 7.70
N VAL A 630 16.89 -16.09 6.72
CA VAL A 630 17.27 -17.50 6.92
C VAL A 630 18.74 -17.57 7.33
N LYS A 631 19.03 -18.26 8.43
CA LYS A 631 20.38 -18.54 8.93
C LYS A 631 20.53 -20.02 9.29
N ASN A 632 21.77 -20.51 9.33
CA ASN A 632 22.04 -21.85 9.86
C ASN A 632 21.96 -21.85 11.40
N THR A 633 21.48 -22.95 11.97
CA THR A 633 21.32 -23.18 13.41
C THR A 633 22.31 -24.26 13.89
N PRO A 634 22.99 -24.11 15.04
CA PRO A 634 22.94 -22.98 15.95
C PRO A 634 23.60 -21.74 15.33
N SER A 635 22.81 -20.69 15.20
CA SER A 635 23.33 -19.36 14.92
C SER A 635 23.94 -18.85 16.22
N SER A 636 25.19 -18.42 16.15
CA SER A 636 25.85 -17.60 17.18
C SER A 636 25.93 -16.16 16.66
N PRO A 637 24.79 -15.47 16.42
CA PRO A 637 24.85 -14.11 15.94
C PRO A 637 25.18 -13.18 17.11
N GLY A 638 25.73 -11.99 16.81
CA GLY A 638 25.77 -10.90 17.81
C GLY A 638 24.36 -10.55 18.30
N GLY A 639 24.27 -9.83 19.41
CA GLY A 639 23.02 -9.44 20.05
C GLY A 639 22.21 -8.43 19.24
N GLY A 640 21.18 -7.88 19.89
CA GLY A 640 20.14 -7.10 19.23
C GLY A 640 19.27 -7.94 18.29
N ARG A 641 18.98 -9.20 18.62
CA ARG A 641 18.31 -10.14 17.69
C ARG A 641 17.17 -10.94 18.27
N LEU A 642 16.21 -11.20 17.39
CA LEU A 642 15.11 -12.15 17.59
C LEU A 642 15.36 -13.36 16.70
N ILE A 643 15.20 -14.57 17.25
CA ILE A 643 15.47 -15.82 16.53
C ILE A 643 14.28 -16.78 16.67
N TRP A 644 13.81 -17.28 15.54
CA TRP A 644 12.86 -18.38 15.43
C TRP A 644 13.63 -19.63 15.01
N ASP A 645 14.04 -20.44 16.00
CA ASP A 645 14.69 -21.74 15.79
C ASP A 645 13.75 -22.79 15.16
N ASP A 646 12.44 -22.52 15.21
CA ASP A 646 11.43 -23.23 14.44
C ASP A 646 10.75 -22.25 13.45
N PRO A 647 11.20 -22.22 12.19
CA PRO A 647 10.60 -21.40 11.14
C PRO A 647 9.13 -21.73 10.83
N SER A 648 8.65 -22.94 11.15
CA SER A 648 7.27 -23.36 10.80
C SER A 648 6.20 -22.51 11.49
N VAL A 649 6.52 -21.95 12.66
CA VAL A 649 5.71 -20.98 13.42
C VAL A 649 5.28 -19.80 12.56
N LEU A 650 6.15 -19.31 11.67
CA LEU A 650 5.86 -18.16 10.79
C LEU A 650 5.52 -18.59 9.36
N MET A 651 6.18 -19.64 8.84
CA MET A 651 5.97 -20.13 7.47
C MET A 651 4.55 -20.66 7.19
N ARG A 652 3.71 -20.83 8.21
CA ARG A 652 2.28 -21.16 8.08
C ARG A 652 1.42 -20.02 7.50
N ARG A 653 1.89 -18.76 7.51
CA ARG A 653 1.13 -17.60 7.02
C ARG A 653 1.12 -17.52 5.49
N SER A 654 0.07 -16.99 4.87
CA SER A 654 -0.01 -16.81 3.41
C SER A 654 0.64 -15.51 2.89
N ASP A 655 0.96 -14.58 3.78
CA ASP A 655 1.24 -13.17 3.48
C ASP A 655 2.73 -12.84 3.31
N TYR A 656 3.59 -13.84 3.16
CA TYR A 656 5.03 -13.65 2.97
C TYR A 656 5.51 -13.82 1.51
N TYR A 657 6.67 -13.22 1.24
CA TYR A 657 7.48 -13.44 0.05
C TYR A 657 8.96 -13.29 0.41
N ALA A 658 9.86 -13.75 -0.46
CA ALA A 658 11.27 -13.91 -0.10
C ALA A 658 12.23 -13.84 -1.30
N TYR A 659 13.49 -13.49 -1.03
CA TYR A 659 14.61 -13.42 -1.96
C TYR A 659 15.87 -14.06 -1.35
N ASP A 660 16.60 -14.90 -2.10
CA ASP A 660 17.94 -15.37 -1.68
C ASP A 660 19.01 -14.31 -2.01
N GLY A 661 18.81 -13.09 -1.51
CA GLY A 661 19.67 -11.93 -1.72
C GLY A 661 19.02 -10.64 -1.18
N ASP A 662 19.76 -9.53 -1.20
CA ASP A 662 19.29 -8.20 -0.79
C ASP A 662 18.49 -7.53 -1.91
N HIS A 663 17.19 -7.34 -1.68
CA HIS A 663 16.24 -6.77 -2.63
C HIS A 663 15.43 -5.63 -2.02
N TYR A 664 15.66 -5.27 -0.75
CA TYR A 664 14.90 -4.24 -0.02
C TYR A 664 13.39 -4.53 -0.02
N GLY A 665 12.98 -5.81 -0.06
CA GLY A 665 11.58 -6.19 -0.13
C GLY A 665 10.88 -5.69 -1.41
N ALA A 666 11.56 -5.72 -2.55
CA ALA A 666 11.01 -5.23 -3.81
C ALA A 666 9.69 -5.90 -4.20
N ILE A 667 8.64 -5.10 -4.38
CA ILE A 667 7.36 -5.45 -5.03
C ILE A 667 6.95 -4.39 -6.08
N ASN A 668 7.71 -3.30 -6.20
CA ASN A 668 7.48 -2.24 -7.17
C ASN A 668 8.08 -2.60 -8.55
N PRO A 669 7.26 -2.81 -9.61
CA PRO A 669 7.75 -3.14 -10.96
C PRO A 669 8.49 -2.00 -11.66
N ALA A 670 8.32 -0.75 -11.23
CA ALA A 670 8.98 0.43 -11.77
C ALA A 670 10.08 0.98 -10.85
N GLY A 671 10.38 0.29 -9.74
CA GLY A 671 11.39 0.69 -8.77
C GLY A 671 12.82 0.35 -9.22
N GLY A 672 13.81 1.02 -8.63
CA GLY A 672 15.24 0.74 -8.88
C GLY A 672 15.76 -0.58 -8.29
N LYS A 673 14.88 -1.51 -7.87
CA LYS A 673 15.21 -2.81 -7.27
C LYS A 673 14.48 -3.91 -8.03
N SER A 674 15.20 -4.99 -8.33
CA SER A 674 14.67 -6.09 -9.15
C SER A 674 13.68 -6.95 -8.36
N MET A 675 12.57 -7.34 -8.99
CA MET A 675 11.67 -8.38 -8.47
C MET A 675 12.03 -9.80 -8.96
N HIS A 676 13.11 -9.93 -9.76
CA HIS A 676 13.56 -11.23 -10.25
C HIS A 676 14.05 -12.10 -9.08
N GLY A 677 13.69 -13.40 -9.09
CA GLY A 677 14.03 -14.33 -8.03
C GLY A 677 13.07 -14.36 -6.84
N MET A 678 12.01 -13.53 -6.84
CA MET A 678 10.98 -13.57 -5.80
C MET A 678 10.34 -14.95 -5.71
N THR A 679 10.26 -15.49 -4.49
CA THR A 679 9.58 -16.76 -4.21
C THR A 679 8.65 -16.64 -3.01
N ARG A 680 7.62 -17.49 -2.99
CA ARG A 680 6.74 -17.74 -1.83
C ARG A 680 6.72 -19.22 -1.43
N ASP A 681 7.56 -20.04 -2.07
CA ASP A 681 7.69 -21.47 -1.82
C ASP A 681 8.58 -21.70 -0.59
N PRO A 682 8.05 -22.26 0.52
CA PRO A 682 8.80 -22.47 1.77
C PRO A 682 9.97 -23.44 1.60
N MET A 683 9.88 -24.40 0.67
CA MET A 683 10.94 -25.38 0.42
C MET A 683 12.12 -24.75 -0.32
N LYS A 684 11.84 -23.81 -1.24
CA LYS A 684 12.89 -22.95 -1.83
C LYS A 684 13.50 -22.02 -0.78
N ILE A 685 12.70 -21.40 0.09
CA ILE A 685 13.19 -20.51 1.15
C ILE A 685 14.10 -21.26 2.13
N ALA A 686 13.78 -22.51 2.48
CA ALA A 686 14.64 -23.34 3.32
C ALA A 686 16.04 -23.59 2.72
N SER A 687 16.16 -23.58 1.38
CA SER A 687 17.44 -23.73 0.68
C SER A 687 18.31 -22.46 0.64
N PHE A 688 17.78 -21.30 1.10
CA PHE A 688 18.49 -20.02 1.04
C PHE A 688 19.85 -20.08 1.75
N SER A 689 20.81 -19.39 1.14
CA SER A 689 22.23 -19.52 1.43
C SER A 689 22.97 -18.18 1.45
N GLN A 690 22.46 -17.14 0.79
CA GLN A 690 23.11 -15.83 0.78
C GLN A 690 23.02 -15.17 2.16
N SER A 691 24.08 -14.47 2.56
CA SER A 691 24.17 -13.87 3.90
C SER A 691 23.18 -12.70 4.10
N ASN A 692 22.71 -12.11 3.00
CA ASN A 692 21.80 -10.99 2.91
C ASN A 692 20.41 -11.38 2.38
N ASN A 693 20.04 -12.68 2.38
CA ASN A 693 18.69 -13.11 2.03
C ASN A 693 17.61 -12.44 2.89
N GLU A 694 16.40 -12.34 2.33
CA GLU A 694 15.26 -11.62 2.90
C GLU A 694 13.99 -12.48 2.83
N ILE A 695 13.19 -12.46 3.90
CA ILE A 695 11.79 -12.88 3.94
C ILE A 695 10.99 -11.73 4.51
N MET A 696 9.96 -11.32 3.79
CA MET A 696 9.09 -10.19 4.10
C MET A 696 7.73 -10.74 4.52
N PHE A 697 7.33 -10.48 5.76
CA PHE A 697 5.97 -10.75 6.25
C PHE A 697 5.19 -9.45 6.28
N ARG A 698 3.93 -9.44 5.80
CA ARG A 698 3.13 -8.22 5.76
C ARG A 698 2.79 -7.73 7.18
N ASP A 699 2.69 -6.41 7.32
CA ASP A 699 2.24 -5.66 8.49
C ASP A 699 3.10 -5.83 9.76
N GLY A 700 3.20 -7.03 10.32
CA GLY A 700 4.05 -7.35 11.47
C GLY A 700 3.99 -8.81 11.92
N ILE A 701 4.69 -9.10 13.02
CA ILE A 701 4.76 -10.40 13.71
C ILE A 701 4.53 -10.19 15.21
N ASP A 702 3.75 -11.08 15.83
CA ASP A 702 3.53 -11.12 17.28
C ASP A 702 4.79 -11.60 18.03
N LEU A 703 5.22 -10.85 19.04
CA LEU A 703 6.39 -11.17 19.85
C LEU A 703 6.05 -11.79 21.21
N LEU A 704 4.77 -11.82 21.61
CA LEU A 704 4.33 -12.23 22.94
C LEU A 704 3.46 -13.49 22.95
N GLY A 705 2.65 -13.71 21.92
CA GLY A 705 1.74 -14.85 21.80
C GLY A 705 2.27 -16.00 20.94
N ALA A 706 1.45 -16.45 20.00
CA ALA A 706 1.66 -17.71 19.27
C ALA A 706 2.83 -17.65 18.26
N GLU A 707 3.29 -16.45 17.90
CA GLU A 707 4.43 -16.21 17.01
C GLU A 707 5.70 -15.77 17.74
N ALA A 708 5.69 -15.71 19.07
CA ALA A 708 6.83 -15.23 19.86
C ALA A 708 8.16 -15.94 19.50
N PRO A 709 9.31 -15.24 19.48
CA PRO A 709 10.59 -15.81 19.10
C PRO A 709 11.04 -16.94 20.04
N SER A 710 11.87 -17.85 19.51
CA SER A 710 12.47 -18.95 20.29
C SER A 710 13.60 -18.48 21.20
N ARG A 711 14.32 -17.43 20.79
CA ARG A 711 15.38 -16.75 21.55
C ARG A 711 15.35 -15.25 21.30
N ILE A 712 15.64 -14.48 22.35
CA ILE A 712 15.87 -13.04 22.35
C ILE A 712 17.33 -12.84 22.75
N MET A 713 18.18 -12.47 21.80
CA MET A 713 19.62 -12.27 22.02
C MET A 713 19.89 -10.81 22.37
N CYS A 714 20.11 -10.56 23.65
CA CYS A 714 20.65 -9.30 24.15
C CYS A 714 22.16 -9.20 23.85
N GLU A 715 22.65 -8.00 23.52
CA GLU A 715 24.08 -7.74 23.33
C GLU A 715 24.83 -7.86 24.66
N TYR A 716 24.21 -7.37 25.74
CA TYR A 716 24.83 -7.29 27.06
C TYR A 716 23.99 -7.92 28.18
N ALA A 717 24.66 -8.30 29.28
CA ALA A 717 24.00 -8.85 30.47
C ALA A 717 23.05 -7.84 31.17
N HIS A 718 23.28 -6.53 31.04
CA HIS A 718 22.38 -5.52 31.59
C HIS A 718 21.06 -5.48 30.79
N GLU A 719 21.11 -5.46 29.45
CA GLU A 719 19.91 -5.57 28.60
C GLU A 719 19.10 -6.83 28.89
N ARG A 720 19.75 -7.99 29.13
CA ARG A 720 19.06 -9.21 29.55
C ARG A 720 18.33 -9.02 30.88
N THR A 721 18.95 -8.30 31.83
CA THR A 721 18.36 -8.01 33.13
C THR A 721 17.15 -7.09 32.98
N GLU A 722 17.27 -6.02 32.21
CA GLU A 722 16.18 -5.08 31.89
C GLU A 722 15.02 -5.78 31.18
N MET A 723 15.29 -6.68 30.22
CA MET A 723 14.26 -7.47 29.54
C MET A 723 13.49 -8.40 30.49
N LEU A 724 14.19 -9.07 31.41
CA LEU A 724 13.55 -9.94 32.40
C LEU A 724 12.75 -9.13 33.44
N GLU A 725 13.26 -7.98 33.88
CA GLU A 725 12.51 -7.06 34.74
C GLU A 725 11.27 -6.48 34.04
N PHE A 726 11.38 -6.14 32.74
CA PHE A 726 10.26 -5.72 31.89
C PHE A 726 9.17 -6.80 31.81
N PHE A 727 9.54 -8.05 31.47
CA PHE A 727 8.57 -9.15 31.39
C PHE A 727 7.92 -9.42 32.75
N LYS A 728 8.71 -9.46 33.83
CA LYS A 728 8.21 -9.59 35.21
C LYS A 728 7.24 -8.47 35.59
N LYS A 729 7.53 -7.22 35.24
CA LYS A 729 6.64 -6.06 35.49
C LYS A 729 5.32 -6.18 34.73
N ARG A 730 5.31 -6.80 33.54
CA ARG A 730 4.10 -7.11 32.76
C ARG A 730 3.45 -8.46 33.09
N GLY A 731 3.95 -9.21 34.07
CA GLY A 731 3.43 -10.53 34.44
C GLY A 731 3.70 -11.64 33.41
N ILE A 732 4.52 -11.37 32.40
CA ILE A 732 4.88 -12.32 31.35
C ILE A 732 5.95 -13.25 31.91
N THR A 733 5.60 -14.53 32.08
CA THR A 733 6.51 -15.56 32.61
C THR A 733 6.95 -16.56 31.55
N HIS A 734 6.19 -16.68 30.46
CA HIS A 734 6.45 -17.63 29.37
C HIS A 734 6.23 -16.97 28.01
N LEU A 735 7.03 -17.39 27.02
CA LEU A 735 6.85 -17.10 25.60
C LEU A 735 6.79 -18.42 24.84
N ARG A 736 5.71 -18.64 24.07
CA ARG A 736 5.45 -19.88 23.31
C ARG A 736 5.67 -21.18 24.12
N GLY A 737 5.28 -21.16 25.40
CA GLY A 737 5.40 -22.29 26.34
C GLY A 737 6.77 -22.48 27.01
N LYS A 738 7.77 -21.64 26.73
CA LYS A 738 9.08 -21.64 27.41
C LYS A 738 9.18 -20.49 28.42
N ALA A 739 9.89 -20.69 29.53
CA ALA A 739 10.12 -19.62 30.51
C ALA A 739 10.91 -18.46 29.89
N VAL A 740 10.61 -17.22 30.29
CA VAL A 740 11.30 -16.03 29.75
C VAL A 740 12.81 -16.04 30.03
N GLU A 741 13.23 -16.66 31.13
CA GLU A 741 14.63 -16.84 31.52
C GLU A 741 15.43 -17.71 30.53
N ASP A 742 14.76 -18.68 29.88
CA ASP A 742 15.36 -19.56 28.87
C ASP A 742 15.36 -18.92 27.47
N VAL A 743 14.38 -18.05 27.21
CA VAL A 743 14.22 -17.36 25.92
C VAL A 743 15.12 -16.13 25.82
N VAL A 744 15.27 -15.34 26.89
CA VAL A 744 16.18 -14.19 26.91
C VAL A 744 17.60 -14.64 27.24
N GLN A 745 18.52 -14.45 26.30
CA GLN A 745 19.90 -14.92 26.34
C GLN A 745 20.87 -13.77 26.05
N THR A 746 22.11 -13.85 26.52
CA THR A 746 23.19 -12.94 26.10
C THR A 746 23.92 -13.50 24.89
N ALA A 747 24.43 -12.63 24.02
CA ALA A 747 25.34 -13.00 22.93
C ALA A 747 26.77 -13.31 23.40
N HIS A 748 27.10 -12.94 24.64
CA HIS A 748 28.40 -13.05 25.29
C HIS A 748 28.28 -13.69 26.69
#